data_AF-X6K5Z0-F1
#
_entry.id   AF-X6K5Z0-F1
#
_cell.length_a   1.000
_cell.length_b   1.000
_cell.length_c   1.000
_cell.angle_alpha   90.00
_cell.angle_beta   90.00
_cell.angle_gamma   90.00
#
_symmetry.space_group_name_H-M   'P 1'
#
loop_
_entity.id
_entity.type
_entity.pdbx_description
1 polymer ?
#
loop_
_entity_poly.entity_id
_entity_poly.type
_entity_poly.pdbx_seq_one_letter_code
_entity_poly.pdbx_strand_id
1 'polypeptide(L)'
;MRAVALIAAVLGVAFLLLSGTIGHEAFVSTPRAGERQGSNQADMICSKAGNYAASPLPRSSAFEPLRPRSVAFAPAELDGKAFAEAVTRWNPDIFWAPASKSTDVITRSGDEARAVFGPIPEGDCGSPQMKVIPLEVDGNVVDLKPNPTKPGSPLEFEHSNENGEVVKWTATLPRCDKPSLTGSSTYCGLNSRAVRVVRGNVEWLFLCRKSNISHEVSTDPYWTRSDPRFSVFGTIGFNRKSGEIIFFDGRKDRSEFDWSKPFVPPGGRNYSDDIGRVAAEKIYDPTFQISCHACHDNKSPYVIDPHIEQSRVGFRSARDSKSTAFSLGDFLPRRPRLPGAPFRVVGSGYTGTYPNELSQARTVEDPTGNCTSCHTLTTQITGRRFAADAVGYEPAVTSPTWVQLLELHEEQTVYAGIEAHRTDWAIGSSGIHPWMVPGSGNDLSSGTPRLSLEDWRKLSDCLWGAGGPECGYRPLYTRCPAPEAQDEGSSLADAEIRVLPPPPGEDVRTRVLRLSWTFRNSYGGVPERDDIRINVAVSAGTIPANGDPPQSGEYPSIEQAKGISVEAISGPVGSAGSSLWIENVSFAGHKKWSDPAPSMSPRTFQIDLPGECNRRTLVRLVPKRFCFDQSQAAFSEADHLIYADVQCGEPQ
;
A
#
# COMPACT_ATOMS: atom_id res chain seq x y z
N MET A 1 -55.58 -19.99 7.18
CA MET A 1 -55.16 -20.85 6.05
C MET A 1 -55.50 -20.27 4.66
N ARG A 2 -55.47 -18.94 4.43
CA ARG A 2 -55.52 -18.33 3.09
C ARG A 2 -54.35 -17.37 2.77
N ALA A 3 -53.45 -17.12 3.73
CA ALA A 3 -52.24 -16.31 3.52
C ALA A 3 -51.00 -17.13 3.07
N VAL A 4 -51.02 -18.45 3.24
CA VAL A 4 -49.90 -19.35 2.88
C VAL A 4 -49.88 -19.67 1.38
N ALA A 5 -51.00 -19.52 0.67
CA ALA A 5 -51.09 -19.81 -0.77
C ALA A 5 -50.58 -18.67 -1.66
N LEU A 6 -50.51 -17.42 -1.17
CA LEU A 6 -50.07 -16.28 -1.98
C LEU A 6 -48.53 -16.14 -2.04
N ILE A 7 -47.82 -16.60 -1.01
CA ILE A 7 -46.35 -16.51 -0.93
C ILE A 7 -45.68 -17.57 -1.81
N ALA A 8 -46.29 -18.76 -1.95
CA ALA A 8 -45.80 -19.82 -2.84
C ALA A 8 -45.92 -19.46 -4.34
N ALA A 9 -46.90 -18.65 -4.73
CA ALA A 9 -47.09 -18.22 -6.12
C ALA A 9 -46.10 -17.13 -6.56
N VAL A 10 -45.66 -16.26 -5.64
CA VAL A 10 -44.67 -15.20 -5.94
C VAL A 10 -43.25 -15.76 -5.99
N LEU A 11 -42.92 -16.76 -5.17
CA LEU A 11 -41.61 -17.43 -5.20
C LEU A 11 -41.44 -18.35 -6.43
N GLY A 12 -42.53 -18.92 -6.97
CA GLY A 12 -42.49 -19.77 -8.17
C GLY A 12 -42.23 -19.03 -9.49
N VAL A 13 -42.58 -17.75 -9.58
CA VAL A 13 -42.40 -16.94 -10.81
C VAL A 13 -41.00 -16.33 -10.90
N ALA A 14 -40.35 -16.05 -9.77
CA ALA A 14 -38.98 -15.54 -9.75
C ALA A 14 -37.94 -16.60 -10.17
N PHE A 15 -38.23 -17.89 -9.93
CA PHE A 15 -37.31 -18.98 -10.26
C PHE A 15 -37.32 -19.38 -11.75
N LEU A 16 -38.37 -19.00 -12.51
CA LEU A 16 -38.51 -19.29 -13.94
C LEU A 16 -37.88 -18.23 -14.86
N LEU A 17 -37.44 -17.08 -14.32
CA LEU A 17 -36.78 -16.02 -15.10
C LEU A 17 -35.24 -16.05 -15.02
N LEU A 18 -34.65 -16.94 -14.21
CA LEU A 18 -33.19 -17.04 -14.01
C LEU A 18 -32.54 -18.26 -14.66
N SER A 19 -33.30 -19.10 -15.38
CA SER A 19 -32.77 -20.27 -16.08
C SER A 19 -33.10 -20.20 -17.57
N GLY A 20 -32.20 -19.61 -18.36
CA GLY A 20 -32.33 -19.48 -19.82
C GLY A 20 -31.05 -19.03 -20.55
N THR A 21 -30.11 -19.97 -20.72
CA THR A 21 -29.22 -20.19 -21.89
C THR A 21 -28.35 -19.05 -22.48
N ILE A 22 -27.05 -19.19 -22.26
CA ILE A 22 -25.87 -19.09 -23.17
C ILE A 22 -26.11 -18.54 -24.60
N GLY A 23 -25.33 -17.53 -24.98
CA GLY A 23 -25.03 -17.15 -26.37
C GLY A 23 -23.93 -16.10 -26.48
N HIS A 24 -22.82 -16.43 -27.15
CA HIS A 24 -21.78 -15.51 -27.61
C HIS A 24 -22.35 -14.41 -28.51
N GLU A 25 -21.94 -13.15 -28.34
CA GLU A 25 -21.33 -12.34 -29.40
C GLU A 25 -20.84 -10.97 -28.88
N ALA A 26 -19.83 -10.45 -29.58
CA ALA A 26 -19.03 -9.29 -29.27
C ALA A 26 -19.81 -7.97 -29.32
N PHE A 27 -19.48 -7.00 -28.45
CA PHE A 27 -19.68 -5.59 -28.75
C PHE A 27 -18.53 -4.72 -28.23
N VAL A 28 -17.81 -4.20 -29.21
CA VAL A 28 -16.89 -3.06 -29.15
C VAL A 28 -17.73 -1.79 -28.97
N SER A 29 -17.40 -0.91 -28.03
CA SER A 29 -17.55 0.54 -28.25
C SER A 29 -16.66 1.36 -27.30
N THR A 30 -15.83 2.20 -27.92
CA THR A 30 -15.06 3.30 -27.35
C THR A 30 -15.93 4.56 -27.19
N PRO A 31 -15.46 5.59 -26.44
CA PRO A 31 -16.30 6.61 -25.84
C PRO A 31 -16.52 7.83 -26.75
N ARG A 32 -17.58 8.60 -26.51
CA ARG A 32 -17.68 9.98 -27.01
C ARG A 32 -18.16 10.97 -25.96
N ALA A 33 -17.51 12.12 -26.04
CA ALA A 33 -17.65 13.33 -25.27
C ALA A 33 -19.02 14.00 -25.41
N GLY A 34 -19.37 14.80 -24.40
CA GLY A 34 -20.41 15.82 -24.47
C GLY A 34 -19.99 17.03 -23.63
N GLU A 35 -19.79 18.15 -24.30
CA GLU A 35 -19.37 19.44 -23.76
C GLU A 35 -20.47 20.22 -23.03
N ARG A 36 -19.97 21.15 -22.20
CA ARG A 36 -20.53 22.33 -21.51
C ARG A 36 -21.76 23.03 -22.12
N GLN A 37 -22.59 23.54 -21.21
CA GLN A 37 -23.13 24.92 -21.06
C GLN A 37 -23.87 24.92 -19.70
N GLY A 38 -23.83 25.88 -18.78
CA GLY A 38 -23.50 27.30 -18.79
C GLY A 38 -24.67 28.05 -18.11
N SER A 39 -24.49 28.58 -16.90
CA SER A 39 -25.25 29.74 -16.44
C SER A 39 -24.48 30.52 -15.37
N ASN A 40 -24.45 31.83 -15.58
CA ASN A 40 -23.73 32.85 -14.83
C ASN A 40 -24.64 33.53 -13.79
N GLN A 41 -23.95 34.14 -12.82
CA GLN A 41 -24.28 35.40 -12.12
C GLN A 41 -25.46 35.45 -11.13
N ALA A 42 -25.14 35.81 -9.88
CA ALA A 42 -25.43 37.16 -9.39
C ALA A 42 -24.57 37.52 -8.17
N ASP A 43 -24.23 38.80 -8.11
CA ASP A 43 -23.38 39.53 -7.18
C ASP A 43 -23.89 39.58 -5.74
N MET A 44 -22.97 39.77 -4.78
CA MET A 44 -23.26 40.69 -3.67
C MET A 44 -21.98 41.32 -3.10
N ILE A 45 -21.83 42.61 -3.41
CA ILE A 45 -20.90 43.56 -2.83
C ILE A 45 -21.44 43.99 -1.46
N CYS A 46 -20.57 44.04 -0.44
CA CYS A 46 -20.69 45.01 0.65
C CYS A 46 -19.31 45.61 0.93
N SER A 47 -19.23 46.92 0.78
CA SER A 47 -18.07 47.77 1.04
C SER A 47 -18.44 48.82 2.10
N LYS A 48 -17.39 49.51 2.60
CA LYS A 48 -17.33 50.72 3.45
C LYS A 48 -17.12 50.48 4.95
N ALA A 49 -16.33 51.27 5.68
CA ALA A 49 -15.55 52.48 5.35
C ALA A 49 -14.61 52.83 6.52
N GLY A 50 -13.59 53.66 6.25
CA GLY A 50 -12.83 54.39 7.27
C GLY A 50 -11.85 55.38 6.64
N ASN A 51 -12.29 56.63 6.47
CA ASN A 51 -11.54 57.79 5.94
C ASN A 51 -10.38 58.24 6.85
N TYR A 52 -9.37 58.93 6.30
CA TYR A 52 -9.09 60.36 6.55
C TYR A 52 -7.98 60.89 5.63
N ALA A 53 -8.15 62.13 5.19
CA ALA A 53 -7.28 62.89 4.27
C ALA A 53 -6.53 64.01 5.02
N ALA A 54 -5.36 64.43 4.51
CA ALA A 54 -4.91 65.83 4.41
C ALA A 54 -3.57 65.97 3.66
N SER A 55 -3.41 67.10 2.94
CA SER A 55 -2.44 67.40 1.86
C SER A 55 -1.15 68.16 2.36
N PRO A 56 -0.39 68.97 1.54
CA PRO A 56 0.90 68.57 0.94
C PRO A 56 2.10 69.59 1.07
N LEU A 57 3.24 69.24 0.43
CA LEU A 57 4.41 70.04 -0.07
C LEU A 57 5.66 70.27 0.85
N PRO A 58 6.87 70.58 0.32
CA PRO A 58 7.60 70.00 -0.84
C PRO A 58 9.15 69.83 -0.64
N ARG A 59 9.81 69.23 -1.66
CA ARG A 59 11.25 69.27 -2.04
C ARG A 59 12.29 68.52 -1.17
N SER A 60 12.90 67.50 -1.78
CA SER A 60 14.34 67.54 -2.12
C SER A 60 14.68 66.55 -3.24
N SER A 61 15.30 67.07 -4.29
CA SER A 61 15.96 66.33 -5.35
C SER A 61 17.14 65.51 -4.80
N ALA A 62 17.06 64.19 -4.88
CA ALA A 62 18.22 63.32 -4.82
C ALA A 62 18.23 62.48 -6.11
N PHE A 63 19.31 62.62 -6.88
CA PHE A 63 19.63 61.80 -8.03
C PHE A 63 19.66 60.33 -7.59
N GLU A 64 18.69 59.55 -8.04
CA GLU A 64 18.79 58.10 -8.02
C GLU A 64 19.56 57.70 -9.28
N PRO A 65 20.75 57.09 -9.18
CA PRO A 65 21.42 56.57 -10.36
C PRO A 65 20.52 55.48 -10.93
N LEU A 66 20.09 55.68 -12.19
CA LEU A 66 19.44 54.65 -13.00
C LEU A 66 20.26 53.36 -12.90
N ARG A 67 19.81 52.42 -12.07
CA ARG A 67 20.26 51.04 -12.19
C ARG A 67 19.94 50.62 -13.62
N PRO A 68 20.88 50.03 -14.36
CA PRO A 68 20.56 49.46 -15.66
C PRO A 68 19.39 48.50 -15.45
N ARG A 69 18.30 48.68 -16.20
CA ARG A 69 17.25 47.67 -16.28
C ARG A 69 17.93 46.36 -16.67
N SER A 70 17.90 45.38 -15.77
CA SER A 70 18.24 44.00 -16.10
C SER A 70 17.39 43.62 -17.30
N VAL A 71 18.01 43.36 -18.45
CA VAL A 71 17.29 42.86 -19.62
C VAL A 71 16.89 41.44 -19.28
N ALA A 72 15.59 41.25 -19.04
CA ALA A 72 15.01 39.96 -18.68
C ALA A 72 15.31 38.89 -19.76
N PHE A 73 15.43 37.64 -19.34
CA PHE A 73 15.54 36.49 -20.24
C PHE A 73 14.49 36.54 -21.36
N ALA A 74 14.95 36.49 -22.62
CA ALA A 74 14.08 36.43 -23.79
C ALA A 74 14.06 34.98 -24.32
N PRO A 75 12.95 34.23 -24.12
CA PRO A 75 12.86 32.86 -24.59
C PRO A 75 12.93 32.80 -26.12
N ALA A 76 13.65 31.79 -26.61
CA ALA A 76 13.70 31.43 -28.02
C ALA A 76 12.85 30.17 -28.25
N GLU A 77 12.23 30.09 -29.42
CA GLU A 77 11.52 28.88 -29.84
C GLU A 77 12.55 27.79 -30.16
N LEU A 78 12.45 26.65 -29.48
CA LEU A 78 13.26 25.46 -29.75
C LEU A 78 12.53 24.59 -30.78
N ASP A 79 13.25 24.05 -31.76
CA ASP A 79 12.70 22.98 -32.61
C ASP A 79 12.51 21.73 -31.75
N GLY A 80 11.29 21.56 -31.25
CA GLY A 80 10.94 20.47 -30.35
C GLY A 80 11.17 19.09 -30.96
N LYS A 81 11.02 18.92 -32.28
CA LYS A 81 11.18 17.63 -32.94
C LYS A 81 12.66 17.25 -33.06
N ALA A 82 13.50 18.18 -33.54
CA ALA A 82 14.94 17.98 -33.61
C ALA A 82 15.53 17.75 -32.20
N PHE A 83 15.05 18.50 -31.20
CA PHE A 83 15.42 18.30 -29.80
C PHE A 83 15.07 16.90 -29.31
N ALA A 84 13.83 16.44 -29.53
CA ALA A 84 13.37 15.13 -29.09
C ALA A 84 14.14 13.97 -29.73
N GLU A 85 14.45 14.08 -31.02
CA GLU A 85 15.25 13.10 -31.76
C GLU A 85 16.69 13.02 -31.22
N ALA A 86 17.33 14.17 -30.95
CA ALA A 86 18.67 14.21 -30.36
C ALA A 86 18.69 13.62 -28.95
N VAL A 87 17.77 14.03 -28.07
CA VAL A 87 17.67 13.53 -26.69
C VAL A 87 17.48 12.02 -26.67
N THR A 88 16.57 11.49 -27.49
CA THR A 88 16.31 10.04 -27.55
C THR A 88 17.54 9.26 -28.04
N ARG A 89 18.22 9.77 -29.06
CA ARG A 89 19.40 9.11 -29.65
C ARG A 89 20.61 9.13 -28.73
N TRP A 90 20.85 10.24 -28.01
CA TRP A 90 22.02 10.38 -27.15
C TRP A 90 21.86 9.67 -25.79
N ASN A 91 20.64 9.30 -25.41
CA ASN A 91 20.33 8.75 -24.10
C ASN A 91 19.44 7.48 -24.17
N PRO A 92 19.94 6.36 -24.73
CA PRO A 92 19.09 5.23 -25.13
C PRO A 92 18.40 4.47 -23.98
N ASP A 93 19.00 4.41 -22.78
CA ASP A 93 18.57 3.46 -21.72
C ASP A 93 18.02 4.13 -20.44
N ILE A 94 18.00 5.46 -20.36
CA ILE A 94 17.69 6.16 -19.10
C ILE A 94 16.22 6.55 -18.97
N PHE A 95 15.43 6.46 -20.04
CA PHE A 95 14.03 6.90 -20.06
C PHE A 95 13.05 5.75 -19.85
N TRP A 96 12.60 5.58 -18.61
CA TRP A 96 11.55 4.61 -18.30
C TRP A 96 10.93 4.87 -16.92
N ALA A 97 9.61 4.71 -16.82
CA ALA A 97 8.94 4.62 -15.53
C ALA A 97 9.32 3.30 -14.83
N PRO A 98 9.48 3.27 -13.49
CA PRO A 98 9.61 2.03 -12.72
C PRO A 98 8.61 1.00 -13.20
N ALA A 99 9.03 -0.27 -13.16
CA ALA A 99 8.37 -1.30 -13.92
C ALA A 99 6.89 -1.47 -13.54
N SER A 100 6.00 -0.91 -14.35
CA SER A 100 4.54 -1.05 -14.20
C SER A 100 3.86 -1.20 -15.56
N LYS A 101 4.63 -1.48 -16.62
CA LYS A 101 4.15 -1.59 -18.00
C LYS A 101 3.29 -2.83 -18.23
N SER A 102 3.44 -3.88 -17.41
CA SER A 102 2.60 -5.06 -17.58
C SER A 102 1.13 -4.67 -17.48
N THR A 103 0.33 -5.14 -18.42
CA THR A 103 -1.13 -5.00 -18.38
C THR A 103 -1.75 -6.06 -17.48
N ASP A 104 -1.02 -7.15 -17.19
CA ASP A 104 -1.44 -8.15 -16.23
C ASP A 104 -1.26 -7.62 -14.80
N VAL A 105 -2.31 -7.78 -14.00
CA VAL A 105 -2.43 -7.17 -12.67
C VAL A 105 -1.42 -7.76 -11.69
N ILE A 106 -1.15 -9.06 -11.76
CA ILE A 106 -0.25 -9.76 -10.84
C ILE A 106 1.20 -9.36 -11.09
N THR A 107 1.63 -9.44 -12.35
CA THR A 107 2.99 -9.08 -12.74
C THR A 107 3.25 -7.60 -12.55
N ARG A 108 2.28 -6.73 -12.89
CA ARG A 108 2.37 -5.28 -12.59
C ARG A 108 2.53 -5.04 -11.10
N SER A 109 1.66 -5.60 -10.26
CA SER A 109 1.71 -5.37 -8.81
C SER A 109 2.99 -5.96 -8.19
N GLY A 110 3.52 -7.07 -8.71
CA GLY A 110 4.82 -7.63 -8.34
C GLY A 110 5.99 -6.72 -8.70
N ASP A 111 5.94 -6.08 -9.87
CA ASP A 111 6.96 -5.14 -10.31
C ASP A 111 6.97 -3.84 -9.48
N GLU A 112 5.77 -3.35 -9.13
CA GLU A 112 5.56 -2.20 -8.25
C GLU A 112 6.01 -2.50 -6.81
N ALA A 113 5.69 -3.69 -6.29
CA ALA A 113 6.24 -4.18 -5.02
C ALA A 113 7.77 -4.17 -5.06
N ARG A 114 8.37 -4.70 -6.13
CA ARG A 114 9.82 -4.78 -6.26
C ARG A 114 10.47 -3.40 -6.26
N ALA A 115 9.87 -2.43 -6.93
CA ALA A 115 10.36 -1.06 -6.96
C ALA A 115 10.38 -0.40 -5.57
N VAL A 116 9.44 -0.76 -4.68
CA VAL A 116 9.34 -0.17 -3.33
C VAL A 116 10.09 -0.98 -2.27
N PHE A 117 9.97 -2.30 -2.30
CA PHE A 117 10.44 -3.22 -1.26
C PHE A 117 11.73 -3.97 -1.63
N GLY A 118 12.20 -3.83 -2.86
CA GLY A 118 13.32 -4.62 -3.39
C GLY A 118 12.89 -6.04 -3.77
N PRO A 119 13.87 -6.96 -3.98
CA PRO A 119 13.58 -8.31 -4.42
C PRO A 119 12.65 -9.08 -3.46
N ILE A 120 11.55 -9.59 -4.02
CA ILE A 120 10.56 -10.40 -3.29
C ILE A 120 11.14 -11.82 -3.10
N PRO A 121 11.19 -12.35 -1.87
CA PRO A 121 11.64 -13.74 -1.63
C PRO A 121 10.62 -14.76 -2.16
N GLU A 122 11.09 -15.97 -2.42
CA GLU A 122 10.18 -17.09 -2.71
C GLU A 122 9.36 -17.45 -1.46
N GLY A 123 8.09 -17.76 -1.67
CA GLY A 123 7.23 -18.22 -0.58
C GLY A 123 7.49 -19.69 -0.30
N ASP A 124 8.07 -20.01 0.85
CA ASP A 124 8.40 -21.40 1.21
C ASP A 124 7.85 -21.77 2.58
N CYS A 125 6.58 -22.14 2.63
CA CYS A 125 5.92 -22.61 3.85
C CYS A 125 6.42 -24.00 4.33
N GLY A 126 7.29 -24.68 3.57
CA GLY A 126 8.04 -25.87 3.96
C GLY A 126 9.44 -25.57 4.53
N SER A 127 9.87 -24.31 4.54
CA SER A 127 11.18 -23.85 5.02
C SER A 127 11.43 -24.25 6.46
N PRO A 128 12.64 -24.68 6.87
CA PRO A 128 12.98 -24.96 8.27
C PRO A 128 12.68 -23.82 9.26
N GLN A 129 12.52 -22.59 8.77
CA GLN A 129 12.19 -21.41 9.56
C GLN A 129 10.68 -21.21 9.75
N MET A 130 9.86 -22.09 9.18
CA MET A 130 8.40 -22.03 9.30
C MET A 130 7.97 -22.18 10.75
N LYS A 131 6.87 -21.51 11.08
CA LYS A 131 6.14 -21.70 12.32
C LYS A 131 4.78 -22.29 12.02
N VAL A 132 4.46 -23.36 12.74
CA VAL A 132 3.10 -23.90 12.78
C VAL A 132 2.31 -23.04 13.76
N ILE A 133 1.10 -22.70 13.37
CA ILE A 133 0.13 -22.01 14.22
C ILE A 133 -0.71 -23.12 14.87
N PRO A 134 -0.55 -23.36 16.19
CA PRO A 134 -1.27 -24.42 16.86
C PRO A 134 -2.76 -24.06 16.99
N LEU A 135 -3.62 -25.08 16.96
CA LEU A 135 -5.02 -24.94 17.39
C LEU A 135 -5.12 -25.20 18.90
N GLU A 136 -5.95 -24.43 19.59
CA GLU A 136 -6.26 -24.62 21.01
C GLU A 136 -7.69 -25.14 21.18
N VAL A 137 -7.86 -26.23 21.95
CA VAL A 137 -9.16 -26.81 22.29
C VAL A 137 -9.17 -27.27 23.75
N ASP A 138 -10.11 -26.73 24.52
CA ASP A 138 -10.24 -26.94 25.97
C ASP A 138 -8.93 -26.68 26.73
N GLY A 139 -8.16 -25.67 26.30
CA GLY A 139 -6.85 -25.30 26.87
C GLY A 139 -5.69 -26.22 26.47
N ASN A 140 -5.86 -27.07 25.47
CA ASN A 140 -4.83 -28.01 24.99
C ASN A 140 -4.38 -27.68 23.57
N VAL A 141 -3.10 -27.95 23.26
CA VAL A 141 -2.58 -27.89 21.89
C VAL A 141 -3.13 -29.08 21.14
N VAL A 142 -3.72 -28.82 19.97
CA VAL A 142 -4.28 -29.88 19.13
C VAL A 142 -3.55 -29.98 17.79
N ASP A 143 -3.17 -31.21 17.44
CA ASP A 143 -2.55 -31.57 16.16
C ASP A 143 -3.18 -32.86 15.62
N LEU A 144 -3.27 -33.02 14.30
CA LEU A 144 -3.80 -34.23 13.67
C LEU A 144 -2.67 -35.24 13.43
N LYS A 145 -2.71 -36.38 14.14
CA LYS A 145 -1.64 -37.39 14.12
C LYS A 145 -2.19 -38.82 14.00
N PRO A 146 -1.39 -39.78 13.50
CA PRO A 146 -1.73 -41.19 13.61
C PRO A 146 -1.79 -41.60 15.08
N ASN A 147 -2.93 -42.12 15.54
CA ASN A 147 -3.11 -42.53 16.92
C ASN A 147 -2.47 -43.92 17.16
N PRO A 148 -1.33 -44.02 17.87
CA PRO A 148 -0.63 -45.29 18.05
C PRO A 148 -1.40 -46.27 18.96
N THR A 149 -2.39 -45.80 19.72
CA THR A 149 -3.15 -46.65 20.66
C THR A 149 -4.28 -47.42 19.99
N LYS A 150 -4.57 -47.18 18.70
CA LYS A 150 -5.63 -47.85 17.94
C LYS A 150 -5.05 -48.71 16.80
N PRO A 151 -5.59 -49.91 16.53
CA PRO A 151 -5.16 -50.74 15.41
C PRO A 151 -5.21 -49.99 14.07
N GLY A 152 -4.16 -50.12 13.26
CA GLY A 152 -4.05 -49.42 11.98
C GLY A 152 -3.68 -47.93 12.09
N SER A 153 -3.47 -47.42 13.32
CA SER A 153 -3.06 -46.04 13.61
C SER A 153 -3.85 -44.97 12.84
N PRO A 154 -5.20 -44.94 12.99
CA PRO A 154 -6.04 -43.97 12.30
C PRO A 154 -5.64 -42.54 12.67
N LEU A 155 -5.84 -41.60 11.75
CA LEU A 155 -5.62 -40.18 12.02
C LEU A 155 -6.68 -39.65 12.98
N GLU A 156 -6.22 -39.11 14.10
CA GLU A 156 -7.06 -38.49 15.13
C GLU A 156 -6.35 -37.26 15.70
N PHE A 157 -7.12 -36.39 16.34
CA PHE A 157 -6.62 -35.18 16.95
C PHE A 157 -6.02 -35.50 18.32
N GLU A 158 -4.71 -35.33 18.46
CA GLU A 158 -3.97 -35.44 19.70
C GLU A 158 -4.11 -34.13 20.49
N HIS A 159 -4.57 -34.21 21.73
CA HIS A 159 -4.64 -33.07 22.64
C HIS A 159 -3.47 -33.18 23.61
N SER A 160 -2.60 -32.18 23.59
CA SER A 160 -1.44 -32.09 24.49
C SER A 160 -1.57 -30.89 25.42
N ASN A 161 -1.26 -31.08 26.70
CA ASN A 161 -1.24 -29.95 27.65
C ASN A 161 -0.03 -29.02 27.39
N GLU A 162 0.08 -27.95 28.18
CA GLU A 162 1.18 -26.97 28.09
C GLU A 162 2.60 -27.55 28.28
N ASN A 163 2.70 -28.74 28.90
CA ASN A 163 3.96 -29.46 29.09
C ASN A 163 4.28 -30.43 27.94
N GLY A 164 3.38 -30.55 26.96
CA GLY A 164 3.50 -31.48 25.84
C GLY A 164 3.06 -32.92 26.16
N GLU A 165 2.38 -33.14 27.29
CA GLU A 165 1.85 -34.46 27.63
C GLU A 165 0.51 -34.68 26.94
N VAL A 166 0.35 -35.84 26.30
CA VAL A 166 -0.89 -36.22 25.61
C VAL A 166 -1.97 -36.55 26.65
N VAL A 167 -3.05 -35.77 26.65
CA VAL A 167 -4.15 -35.89 27.63
C VAL A 167 -5.39 -36.58 27.06
N LYS A 168 -5.68 -36.43 25.77
CA LYS A 168 -6.81 -37.11 25.09
C LYS A 168 -6.61 -37.17 23.58
N TRP A 169 -7.41 -38.02 22.93
CA TRP A 169 -7.53 -38.11 21.48
C TRP A 169 -8.99 -37.92 21.06
N THR A 170 -9.25 -37.18 19.99
CA THR A 170 -10.61 -37.01 19.45
C THR A 170 -10.66 -37.29 17.95
N ALA A 171 -11.79 -37.80 17.47
CA ALA A 171 -11.99 -38.07 16.04
C ALA A 171 -12.53 -36.85 15.28
N THR A 172 -12.97 -35.78 15.95
CA THR A 172 -13.44 -34.54 15.31
C THR A 172 -13.12 -33.34 16.19
N LEU A 173 -13.15 -32.13 15.61
CA LEU A 173 -13.01 -30.85 16.32
C LEU A 173 -14.01 -29.83 15.76
N PRO A 174 -15.29 -29.89 16.16
CA PRO A 174 -16.29 -28.93 15.69
C PRO A 174 -16.09 -27.53 16.29
N ARG A 175 -15.28 -27.41 17.35
CA ARG A 175 -15.09 -26.18 18.11
C ARG A 175 -13.61 -26.01 18.46
N CYS A 176 -13.22 -24.77 18.70
CA CYS A 176 -11.91 -24.39 19.18
C CYS A 176 -12.03 -23.21 20.14
N ASP A 177 -11.02 -23.01 20.98
CA ASP A 177 -11.09 -21.99 22.03
C ASP A 177 -11.09 -20.58 21.43
N LYS A 178 -10.42 -20.44 20.29
CA LYS A 178 -10.30 -19.21 19.54
C LYS A 178 -10.65 -19.50 18.08
N PRO A 179 -11.88 -19.25 17.65
CA PRO A 179 -12.24 -19.29 16.24
C PRO A 179 -11.69 -18.06 15.49
N SER A 180 -11.51 -18.18 14.18
CA SER A 180 -11.10 -17.08 13.31
C SER A 180 -12.21 -16.03 13.21
N LEU A 181 -11.84 -14.78 13.42
CA LEU A 181 -12.75 -13.64 13.29
C LEU A 181 -12.93 -13.21 11.83
N THR A 182 -12.27 -13.84 10.85
CA THR A 182 -12.37 -13.43 9.43
C THR A 182 -13.65 -13.89 8.74
N GLY A 183 -14.47 -14.75 9.36
CA GLY A 183 -15.85 -15.07 8.93
C GLY A 183 -16.05 -15.79 7.58
N SER A 184 -14.99 -16.05 6.81
CA SER A 184 -15.13 -16.53 5.41
C SER A 184 -14.09 -17.54 4.92
N SER A 185 -13.20 -18.04 5.79
CA SER A 185 -12.06 -18.89 5.35
C SER A 185 -11.85 -20.17 6.16
N THR A 186 -11.85 -20.12 7.49
CA THR A 186 -11.87 -21.31 8.38
C THR A 186 -12.17 -20.84 9.80
N TYR A 187 -13.12 -21.46 10.52
CA TYR A 187 -13.32 -21.11 11.95
C TYR A 187 -12.16 -21.62 12.80
N CYS A 188 -11.80 -22.91 12.70
CA CYS A 188 -10.71 -23.52 13.47
C CYS A 188 -9.58 -23.95 12.52
N GLY A 189 -8.63 -23.05 12.22
CA GLY A 189 -7.61 -23.27 11.19
C GLY A 189 -6.43 -24.14 11.61
N LEU A 190 -6.55 -25.46 11.53
CA LEU A 190 -5.44 -26.38 11.85
C LEU A 190 -4.30 -26.34 10.83
N ASN A 191 -3.08 -26.62 11.30
CA ASN A 191 -1.89 -26.79 10.44
C ASN A 191 -1.54 -25.59 9.56
N SER A 192 -2.04 -24.40 9.93
CA SER A 192 -1.62 -23.15 9.29
C SER A 192 -0.13 -22.95 9.54
N ARG A 193 0.60 -22.57 8.49
CA ARG A 193 2.02 -22.26 8.59
C ARG A 193 2.27 -20.82 8.19
N ALA A 194 3.16 -20.20 8.95
CA ALA A 194 3.65 -18.86 8.69
C ALA A 194 5.16 -18.91 8.47
N VAL A 195 5.64 -18.19 7.46
CA VAL A 195 7.05 -18.00 7.20
C VAL A 195 7.34 -16.53 7.09
N ARG A 196 8.38 -16.11 7.80
CA ARG A 196 8.79 -14.72 7.86
C ARG A 196 10.20 -14.59 7.31
N VAL A 197 10.36 -13.72 6.33
CA VAL A 197 11.66 -13.39 5.74
C VAL A 197 11.94 -11.91 5.98
N VAL A 198 13.01 -11.60 6.71
CA VAL A 198 13.39 -10.22 7.04
C VAL A 198 14.62 -9.83 6.22
N ARG A 199 14.54 -8.69 5.52
CA ARG A 199 15.62 -8.10 4.74
C ARG A 199 15.75 -6.62 5.08
N GLY A 200 16.67 -6.29 5.99
CA GLY A 200 16.84 -4.93 6.49
C GLY A 200 15.56 -4.40 7.15
N ASN A 201 14.93 -3.40 6.54
CA ASN A 201 13.66 -2.82 6.98
C ASN A 201 12.43 -3.45 6.33
N VAL A 202 12.60 -4.35 5.37
CA VAL A 202 11.48 -5.00 4.68
C VAL A 202 11.26 -6.39 5.27
N GLU A 203 9.99 -6.72 5.50
CA GLU A 203 9.57 -8.01 6.01
C GLU A 203 8.54 -8.61 5.06
N TRP A 204 8.71 -9.89 4.76
CA TRP A 204 7.76 -10.67 3.99
C TRP A 204 7.17 -11.77 4.86
N LEU A 205 5.84 -11.86 4.90
CA LEU A 205 5.09 -12.92 5.58
C LEU A 205 4.37 -13.77 4.54
N PHE A 206 4.57 -15.07 4.60
CA PHE A 206 3.88 -16.05 3.78
C PHE A 206 2.99 -16.91 4.67
N LEU A 207 1.73 -17.05 4.29
CA LEU A 207 0.71 -17.72 5.04
C LEU A 207 0.12 -18.84 4.19
N CYS A 208 0.23 -20.07 4.70
CA CYS A 208 -0.31 -21.25 4.05
C CYS A 208 -1.31 -21.90 5.00
N ARG A 209 -2.58 -21.97 4.60
CA ARG A 209 -3.64 -22.57 5.42
C ARG A 209 -4.20 -23.78 4.73
N LYS A 210 -4.30 -24.85 5.50
CA LYS A 210 -5.13 -25.98 5.14
C LYS A 210 -6.56 -25.65 5.58
N SER A 211 -7.53 -25.86 4.70
CA SER A 211 -8.98 -25.74 4.93
C SER A 211 -9.67 -26.71 3.98
N ASN A 212 -10.77 -27.32 4.42
CA ASN A 212 -11.67 -28.06 3.55
C ASN A 212 -12.72 -27.09 2.96
N ILE A 213 -13.61 -27.63 2.12
CA ILE A 213 -14.68 -26.86 1.47
C ILE A 213 -15.74 -26.34 2.45
N SER A 214 -15.92 -26.98 3.61
CA SER A 214 -16.86 -26.52 4.64
C SER A 214 -16.26 -25.46 5.57
N HIS A 215 -14.98 -25.11 5.40
CA HIS A 215 -14.25 -24.19 6.28
C HIS A 215 -14.20 -24.68 7.75
N GLU A 216 -14.38 -25.98 7.96
CA GLU A 216 -14.35 -26.66 9.25
C GLU A 216 -13.17 -27.63 9.33
N VAL A 217 -12.87 -28.08 10.55
CA VAL A 217 -11.87 -29.12 10.77
C VAL A 217 -12.48 -30.50 10.53
N SER A 218 -11.83 -31.31 9.69
CA SER A 218 -12.20 -32.72 9.45
C SER A 218 -10.98 -33.65 9.60
N THR A 219 -11.23 -34.93 9.88
CA THR A 219 -10.21 -36.00 9.86
C THR A 219 -9.83 -36.48 8.45
N ASP A 220 -10.40 -35.88 7.40
CA ASP A 220 -10.12 -36.29 6.03
C ASP A 220 -8.62 -36.21 5.68
N PRO A 221 -8.08 -37.13 4.85
CA PRO A 221 -6.63 -37.30 4.63
C PRO A 221 -5.88 -36.08 4.09
N TYR A 222 -6.60 -35.10 3.52
CA TYR A 222 -6.07 -33.81 3.07
C TYR A 222 -5.37 -33.02 4.22
N TRP A 223 -5.65 -33.40 5.47
CA TRP A 223 -5.18 -32.71 6.67
C TRP A 223 -3.93 -33.30 7.33
N THR A 224 -3.19 -34.20 6.67
CA THR A 224 -1.94 -34.71 7.27
C THR A 224 -0.82 -33.67 7.27
N ARG A 225 0.00 -33.65 8.33
CA ARG A 225 1.23 -32.84 8.39
C ARG A 225 2.23 -33.22 7.29
N SER A 226 2.19 -34.46 6.82
CA SER A 226 3.02 -35.02 5.75
C SER A 226 2.52 -34.72 4.33
N ASP A 227 1.26 -34.31 4.16
CA ASP A 227 0.73 -33.89 2.87
C ASP A 227 1.15 -32.44 2.59
N PRO A 228 1.84 -32.16 1.48
CA PRO A 228 2.28 -30.81 1.17
C PRO A 228 1.19 -29.84 0.72
N ARG A 229 -0.05 -30.33 0.56
CA ARG A 229 -1.13 -29.57 -0.04
C ARG A 229 -1.93 -28.75 0.98
N PHE A 230 -2.41 -27.60 0.54
CA PHE A 230 -3.16 -26.65 1.35
C PHE A 230 -4.08 -25.78 0.47
N SER A 231 -5.09 -25.12 1.02
CA SER A 231 -6.17 -24.50 0.23
C SER A 231 -6.08 -22.98 0.11
N VAL A 232 -5.37 -22.30 1.03
CA VAL A 232 -5.25 -20.84 1.01
C VAL A 232 -3.80 -20.41 1.12
N PHE A 233 -3.37 -19.56 0.18
CA PHE A 233 -2.06 -18.93 0.17
C PHE A 233 -2.20 -17.41 0.29
N GLY A 234 -1.38 -16.78 1.12
CA GLY A 234 -1.28 -15.31 1.23
C GLY A 234 0.17 -14.86 1.37
N THR A 235 0.50 -13.71 0.78
CA THR A 235 1.81 -13.08 0.84
C THR A 235 1.68 -11.62 1.20
N ILE A 236 2.44 -11.15 2.17
CA ILE A 236 2.44 -9.75 2.64
C ILE A 236 3.87 -9.24 2.64
N GLY A 237 4.07 -8.06 2.06
CA GLY A 237 5.31 -7.29 2.19
C GLY A 237 5.06 -6.04 3.01
N PHE A 238 5.92 -5.73 3.97
CA PHE A 238 5.79 -4.52 4.78
C PHE A 238 7.15 -3.85 5.02
N ASN A 239 7.18 -2.52 4.95
CA ASN A 239 8.35 -1.73 5.31
C ASN A 239 8.19 -1.16 6.72
N ARG A 240 9.16 -1.57 7.53
CA ARG A 240 9.32 -1.21 8.91
C ARG A 240 9.27 0.27 9.21
N LYS A 241 10.00 1.04 8.43
CA LYS A 241 10.31 2.43 8.71
C LYS A 241 9.28 3.36 8.07
N SER A 242 8.81 3.02 6.87
CA SER A 242 7.86 3.85 6.11
C SER A 242 6.40 3.50 6.32
N GLY A 243 6.06 2.33 6.89
CA GLY A 243 4.67 1.89 7.01
C GLY A 243 4.04 1.42 5.69
N GLU A 244 4.84 1.31 4.62
CA GLU A 244 4.37 0.83 3.33
C GLU A 244 4.05 -0.67 3.39
N ILE A 245 2.98 -1.07 2.71
CA ILE A 245 2.49 -2.43 2.68
C ILE A 245 2.04 -2.87 1.29
N ILE A 246 2.24 -4.14 0.96
CA ILE A 246 1.60 -4.82 -0.17
C ILE A 246 1.10 -6.21 0.21
N PHE A 247 0.10 -6.70 -0.52
CA PHE A 247 -0.51 -8.00 -0.31
C PHE A 247 -0.79 -8.72 -1.62
N PHE A 248 -0.69 -10.05 -1.59
CA PHE A 248 -1.07 -10.94 -2.68
C PHE A 248 -1.79 -12.17 -2.13
N ASP A 249 -2.92 -12.51 -2.74
CA ASP A 249 -3.65 -13.75 -2.51
C ASP A 249 -3.24 -14.81 -3.53
N GLY A 250 -3.23 -16.07 -3.10
CA GLY A 250 -3.32 -17.18 -4.03
C GLY A 250 -4.72 -17.28 -4.64
N ARG A 251 -4.80 -17.74 -5.89
CA ARG A 251 -6.05 -18.05 -6.59
C ARG A 251 -6.95 -18.99 -5.78
N LYS A 252 -8.18 -18.55 -5.53
CA LYS A 252 -9.17 -19.34 -4.78
C LYS A 252 -10.00 -20.29 -5.64
N ASP A 253 -9.95 -20.15 -6.96
CA ASP A 253 -10.54 -21.11 -7.92
C ASP A 253 -9.68 -22.36 -8.11
N ARG A 254 -8.51 -22.41 -7.48
CA ARG A 254 -7.73 -23.63 -7.33
C ARG A 254 -8.24 -24.44 -6.16
N SER A 255 -8.41 -25.75 -6.37
CA SER A 255 -8.79 -26.65 -5.29
C SER A 255 -7.69 -26.80 -4.24
N GLU A 256 -6.40 -26.78 -4.66
CA GLU A 256 -5.25 -27.05 -3.81
C GLU A 256 -3.97 -26.33 -4.30
N PHE A 257 -3.15 -25.85 -3.36
CA PHE A 257 -1.75 -25.44 -3.53
C PHE A 257 -0.83 -26.55 -3.01
N ASP A 258 0.43 -26.59 -3.46
CA ASP A 258 1.42 -27.59 -3.06
C ASP A 258 2.76 -26.90 -2.74
N TRP A 259 3.21 -26.98 -1.49
CA TRP A 259 4.47 -26.36 -1.03
C TRP A 259 5.70 -27.28 -1.14
N SER A 260 5.61 -28.42 -1.84
CA SER A 260 6.75 -29.34 -2.01
C SER A 260 7.94 -28.64 -2.69
N LYS A 261 7.65 -27.50 -3.33
CA LYS A 261 8.61 -26.53 -3.84
C LYS A 261 8.22 -25.12 -3.39
N PRO A 262 9.18 -24.21 -3.24
CA PRO A 262 8.90 -22.80 -3.04
C PRO A 262 8.03 -22.21 -4.16
N PHE A 263 7.12 -21.31 -3.78
CA PHE A 263 6.28 -20.54 -4.69
C PHE A 263 7.08 -19.40 -5.30
N VAL A 264 6.92 -19.22 -6.61
CA VAL A 264 7.52 -18.08 -7.32
C VAL A 264 6.93 -16.76 -6.79
N PRO A 265 7.74 -15.71 -6.64
CA PRO A 265 7.22 -14.41 -6.19
C PRO A 265 6.26 -13.79 -7.21
N PRO A 266 5.35 -12.90 -6.78
CA PRO A 266 4.57 -12.07 -7.69
C PRO A 266 5.50 -11.30 -8.64
N GLY A 267 5.21 -11.31 -9.94
CA GLY A 267 6.09 -10.70 -10.96
C GLY A 267 7.39 -11.46 -11.24
N GLY A 268 7.54 -12.71 -10.77
CA GLY A 268 8.75 -13.51 -11.00
C GLY A 268 9.91 -13.15 -10.08
N ARG A 269 11.08 -13.76 -10.28
CA ARG A 269 12.27 -13.50 -9.44
C ARG A 269 12.94 -12.16 -9.71
N ASN A 270 12.83 -11.67 -10.95
CA ASN A 270 13.30 -10.37 -11.42
C ASN A 270 12.51 -9.98 -12.68
N TYR A 271 12.73 -8.77 -13.18
CA TYR A 271 12.02 -8.24 -14.35
C TYR A 271 12.23 -9.04 -15.65
N SER A 272 13.30 -9.83 -15.76
CA SER A 272 13.61 -10.67 -16.93
C SER A 272 13.21 -12.14 -16.77
N ASP A 273 12.58 -12.53 -15.66
CA ASP A 273 12.19 -13.91 -15.37
C ASP A 273 10.87 -14.28 -16.07
N ASP A 274 10.87 -14.36 -17.41
CA ASP A 274 9.66 -14.61 -18.20
C ASP A 274 8.91 -15.88 -17.75
N ILE A 275 9.65 -16.96 -17.44
CA ILE A 275 9.08 -18.22 -16.97
C ILE A 275 8.43 -18.05 -15.59
N GLY A 276 9.14 -17.40 -14.65
CA GLY A 276 8.61 -17.16 -13.31
C GLY A 276 7.42 -16.20 -13.30
N ARG A 277 7.40 -15.21 -14.20
CA ARG A 277 6.28 -14.28 -14.37
C ARG A 277 5.01 -14.99 -14.82
N VAL A 278 5.09 -15.83 -15.85
CA VAL A 278 3.97 -16.66 -16.30
C VAL A 278 3.52 -17.64 -15.22
N ALA A 279 4.45 -18.17 -14.41
CA ALA A 279 4.10 -19.03 -13.29
C ALA A 279 3.37 -18.26 -12.18
N ALA A 280 3.77 -17.01 -11.88
CA ALA A 280 3.14 -16.16 -10.89
C ALA A 280 1.68 -15.83 -11.26
N GLU A 281 1.40 -15.48 -12.52
CA GLU A 281 0.04 -15.21 -13.02
C GLU A 281 -0.93 -16.38 -12.78
N LYS A 282 -0.40 -17.61 -12.77
CA LYS A 282 -1.21 -18.80 -12.50
C LYS A 282 -1.47 -19.01 -11.01
N ILE A 283 -0.59 -18.52 -10.13
CA ILE A 283 -0.63 -18.77 -8.68
C ILE A 283 -1.48 -17.71 -7.96
N TYR A 284 -1.34 -16.44 -8.32
CA TYR A 284 -1.94 -15.34 -7.57
C TYR A 284 -3.28 -14.87 -8.14
N ASP A 285 -4.15 -14.37 -7.27
CA ASP A 285 -5.49 -13.88 -7.60
C ASP A 285 -5.46 -12.40 -8.00
N PRO A 286 -5.80 -12.04 -9.26
CA PRO A 286 -5.78 -10.66 -9.73
C PRO A 286 -6.92 -9.81 -9.16
N THR A 287 -7.92 -10.42 -8.52
CA THR A 287 -9.07 -9.71 -7.95
C THR A 287 -8.79 -9.17 -6.55
N PHE A 288 -7.71 -9.62 -5.91
CA PHE A 288 -7.32 -9.23 -4.55
C PHE A 288 -8.47 -9.28 -3.54
N GLN A 289 -9.25 -10.37 -3.55
CA GLN A 289 -10.51 -10.47 -2.79
C GLN A 289 -10.41 -10.09 -1.31
N ILE A 290 -9.22 -10.14 -0.71
CA ILE A 290 -8.97 -9.61 0.63
C ILE A 290 -8.81 -8.09 0.61
N SER A 291 -9.76 -7.42 1.26
CA SER A 291 -9.71 -5.99 1.56
C SER A 291 -8.65 -5.67 2.62
N CYS A 292 -7.42 -5.39 2.21
CA CYS A 292 -6.30 -4.97 3.06
C CYS A 292 -6.68 -3.89 4.07
N HIS A 293 -7.48 -2.89 3.69
CA HIS A 293 -7.93 -1.84 4.61
C HIS A 293 -8.74 -2.38 5.82
N ALA A 294 -9.29 -3.59 5.73
CA ALA A 294 -9.96 -4.34 6.79
C ALA A 294 -9.04 -5.36 7.51
N CYS A 295 -7.80 -5.56 7.05
CA CYS A 295 -6.85 -6.57 7.53
C CYS A 295 -5.79 -6.05 8.53
N HIS A 296 -6.03 -4.90 9.16
CA HIS A 296 -5.08 -4.28 10.10
C HIS A 296 -5.53 -4.43 11.55
N ASP A 297 -4.62 -4.90 12.39
CA ASP A 297 -4.92 -5.31 13.76
C ASP A 297 -4.67 -4.26 14.86
N ASN A 298 -5.50 -4.34 15.91
CA ASN A 298 -5.47 -3.60 17.17
C ASN A 298 -4.28 -3.91 18.10
N LYS A 299 -3.40 -4.86 17.76
CA LYS A 299 -2.28 -5.29 18.61
C LYS A 299 -0.90 -5.11 17.98
N SER A 300 -0.68 -3.91 17.45
CA SER A 300 0.57 -3.43 16.81
C SER A 300 0.59 -3.76 15.31
N PRO A 301 0.80 -2.76 14.44
CA PRO A 301 0.37 -2.83 13.04
C PRO A 301 1.30 -3.68 12.16
N TYR A 302 1.02 -4.97 11.97
CA TYR A 302 1.65 -5.81 10.94
C TYR A 302 0.58 -6.69 10.32
N VAL A 303 0.26 -6.47 9.06
CA VAL A 303 -0.89 -7.06 8.39
C VAL A 303 -0.89 -8.58 8.36
N ILE A 304 -2.10 -9.11 8.52
CA ILE A 304 -2.51 -10.50 8.72
C ILE A 304 -1.70 -11.20 9.81
N ASP A 305 -2.22 -11.12 11.02
CA ASP A 305 -2.13 -12.26 11.91
C ASP A 305 -3.16 -13.30 11.42
N PRO A 306 -2.77 -14.56 11.19
CA PRO A 306 -3.72 -15.59 10.79
C PRO A 306 -4.86 -15.80 11.79
N HIS A 307 -4.74 -15.30 13.03
CA HIS A 307 -5.81 -15.23 14.03
C HIS A 307 -5.71 -14.07 15.09
N ILE A 308 -5.03 -12.97 14.80
CA ILE A 308 -4.83 -11.71 15.59
C ILE A 308 -4.25 -11.74 17.04
N GLU A 309 -4.27 -12.84 17.79
CA GLU A 309 -3.26 -13.14 18.84
C GLU A 309 -3.66 -14.45 19.53
N GLN A 310 -3.96 -15.56 18.81
CA GLN A 310 -4.47 -16.83 19.40
C GLN A 310 -3.58 -17.53 20.43
N SER A 311 -2.55 -16.84 20.82
CA SER A 311 -1.26 -17.30 21.16
C SER A 311 -0.79 -16.47 22.38
N ARG A 312 -1.29 -15.23 22.54
CA ARG A 312 -1.13 -14.35 23.73
C ARG A 312 -2.44 -13.94 24.40
N VAL A 313 -3.57 -14.13 23.73
CA VAL A 313 -4.93 -13.89 24.23
C VAL A 313 -5.20 -14.80 25.44
N GLY A 314 -5.38 -14.19 26.61
CA GLY A 314 -5.66 -14.86 27.89
C GLY A 314 -4.47 -15.35 28.72
N PHE A 315 -3.21 -15.02 28.36
CA PHE A 315 -2.02 -15.53 29.06
C PHE A 315 -1.32 -14.49 29.96
N ARG A 316 -0.80 -14.95 31.11
CA ARG A 316 -0.43 -14.11 32.26
C ARG A 316 0.85 -13.29 32.10
N SER A 317 1.67 -13.55 31.08
CA SER A 317 2.79 -12.72 30.61
C SER A 317 3.56 -13.45 29.50
N ALA A 318 4.54 -12.77 28.88
CA ALA A 318 5.48 -13.40 27.94
C ALA A 318 6.40 -14.49 28.57
N ARG A 319 6.33 -14.72 29.89
CA ARG A 319 7.06 -15.77 30.62
C ARG A 319 6.16 -16.90 31.12
N ASP A 320 4.88 -16.89 30.76
CA ASP A 320 3.94 -17.96 31.04
C ASP A 320 4.29 -19.20 30.18
N SER A 321 4.36 -20.39 30.80
CA SER A 321 4.58 -21.66 30.09
C SER A 321 3.53 -21.87 29.01
N LYS A 322 2.28 -21.46 29.28
CA LYS A 322 1.19 -21.46 28.31
C LYS A 322 1.47 -20.52 27.14
N SER A 323 1.93 -19.29 27.40
CA SER A 323 2.31 -18.38 26.32
C SER A 323 3.41 -18.98 25.42
N THR A 324 4.32 -19.78 25.94
CA THR A 324 5.36 -20.42 25.11
C THR A 324 4.80 -21.53 24.22
N ALA A 325 3.85 -22.32 24.74
CA ALA A 325 3.24 -23.44 24.01
C ALA A 325 2.23 -23.00 22.94
N PHE A 326 1.49 -21.93 23.22
CA PHE A 326 0.38 -21.48 22.38
C PHE A 326 0.75 -20.27 21.51
N SER A 327 1.88 -19.58 21.75
CA SER A 327 2.23 -18.32 21.06
C SER A 327 3.08 -18.42 19.79
N LEU A 328 2.83 -17.52 18.82
CA LEU A 328 3.85 -17.13 17.82
C LEU A 328 5.03 -16.36 18.46
N GLY A 329 4.94 -15.96 19.73
CA GLY A 329 6.03 -15.42 20.51
C GLY A 329 6.60 -14.14 19.91
N ASP A 330 7.92 -14.09 19.74
CA ASP A 330 8.62 -12.99 19.06
C ASP A 330 8.90 -13.31 17.57
N PHE A 331 8.22 -14.32 17.00
CA PHE A 331 8.31 -14.64 15.58
C PHE A 331 7.85 -13.44 14.73
N LEU A 332 6.79 -12.77 15.16
CA LEU A 332 6.40 -11.45 14.64
C LEU A 332 7.01 -10.36 15.54
N PRO A 333 7.59 -9.30 14.95
CA PRO A 333 8.29 -8.28 15.72
C PRO A 333 7.31 -7.44 16.55
N ARG A 334 7.65 -7.18 17.81
CA ARG A 334 6.91 -6.20 18.62
C ARG A 334 7.24 -4.80 18.14
N ARG A 335 6.25 -3.97 17.83
CA ARG A 335 6.48 -2.58 17.46
C ARG A 335 5.63 -1.61 18.28
N PRO A 336 6.18 -0.45 18.65
CA PRO A 336 5.43 0.53 19.41
C PRO A 336 4.23 1.00 18.61
N ARG A 337 3.11 1.20 19.31
CA ARG A 337 1.91 1.86 18.80
C ARG A 337 2.31 3.27 18.39
N LEU A 338 2.12 3.60 17.12
CA LEU A 338 2.31 4.95 16.64
C LEU A 338 0.94 5.43 16.14
N PRO A 339 0.22 6.24 16.95
CA PRO A 339 -1.02 6.91 16.51
C PRO A 339 -0.85 7.76 15.24
N GLY A 340 0.39 8.05 14.85
CA GLY A 340 0.77 8.73 13.61
C GLY A 340 1.48 7.84 12.58
N ALA A 341 1.33 6.51 12.65
CA ALA A 341 1.84 5.59 11.61
C ALA A 341 0.70 4.92 10.82
N PRO A 342 -0.11 5.70 10.08
CA PRO A 342 -0.99 5.15 9.05
C PRO A 342 -0.15 4.33 8.05
N PHE A 343 -0.77 3.33 7.43
CA PHE A 343 -0.09 2.56 6.39
C PHE A 343 -0.28 3.20 5.03
N ARG A 344 0.64 2.89 4.13
CA ARG A 344 0.52 3.19 2.71
C ARG A 344 0.45 1.88 1.94
N VAL A 345 -0.66 1.63 1.25
CA VAL A 345 -0.80 0.49 0.36
C VAL A 345 -0.08 0.76 -0.96
N VAL A 346 0.77 -0.17 -1.36
CA VAL A 346 1.49 -0.19 -2.64
C VAL A 346 0.81 -1.20 -3.55
N GLY A 347 0.56 -0.83 -4.80
CA GLY A 347 -0.05 -1.69 -5.81
C GLY A 347 -1.19 -0.97 -6.51
N SER A 348 -0.98 -0.54 -7.76
CA SER A 348 -1.98 0.17 -8.57
C SER A 348 -3.18 -0.73 -8.88
N GLY A 349 -2.97 -2.04 -9.03
CA GLY A 349 -4.05 -3.02 -9.19
C GLY A 349 -4.96 -3.05 -7.96
N TYR A 350 -4.38 -3.28 -6.78
CA TYR A 350 -5.12 -3.35 -5.52
C TYR A 350 -5.84 -2.03 -5.20
N THR A 351 -5.11 -0.92 -5.22
CA THR A 351 -5.67 0.40 -4.90
C THR A 351 -6.71 0.83 -5.93
N GLY A 352 -6.59 0.36 -7.19
CA GLY A 352 -7.57 0.45 -8.27
C GLY A 352 -8.89 -0.26 -7.99
N THR A 353 -8.82 -1.45 -7.39
CA THR A 353 -10.00 -2.24 -7.03
C THR A 353 -10.74 -1.68 -5.81
N TYR A 354 -10.01 -1.15 -4.82
CA TYR A 354 -10.58 -0.68 -3.54
C TYR A 354 -10.42 0.84 -3.26
N PRO A 355 -10.65 1.75 -4.24
CA PRO A 355 -10.35 3.16 -4.08
C PRO A 355 -11.27 3.84 -3.06
N ASN A 356 -12.56 3.51 -3.08
CA ASN A 356 -13.56 4.12 -2.21
C ASN A 356 -13.33 3.67 -0.77
N GLU A 357 -13.11 2.38 -0.57
CA GLU A 357 -12.89 1.77 0.72
C GLU A 357 -11.60 2.31 1.37
N LEU A 358 -10.49 2.39 0.61
CA LEU A 358 -9.25 3.00 1.10
C LEU A 358 -9.42 4.48 1.46
N SER A 359 -10.19 5.24 0.68
CA SER A 359 -10.44 6.66 0.95
C SER A 359 -11.31 6.92 2.18
N GLN A 360 -12.19 5.98 2.50
CA GLN A 360 -13.13 6.07 3.63
C GLN A 360 -12.58 5.41 4.89
N ALA A 361 -11.55 4.55 4.78
CA ALA A 361 -10.97 3.86 5.90
C ALA A 361 -10.37 4.84 6.92
N ARG A 362 -10.74 4.64 8.19
CA ARG A 362 -10.37 5.51 9.31
C ARG A 362 -9.84 4.72 10.47
N THR A 363 -8.88 5.29 11.17
CA THR A 363 -8.55 4.93 12.56
C THR A 363 -9.62 5.51 13.49
N VAL A 364 -9.78 4.90 14.67
CA VAL A 364 -10.76 5.32 15.69
C VAL A 364 -10.04 5.41 17.04
N GLU A 365 -10.37 6.42 17.83
CA GLU A 365 -9.99 6.49 19.25
C GLU A 365 -11.17 5.96 20.08
N ASP A 366 -10.88 5.10 21.07
CA ASP A 366 -11.90 4.68 22.04
C ASP A 366 -12.25 5.87 22.94
N PRO A 367 -13.50 6.37 22.90
CA PRO A 367 -13.91 7.56 23.65
C PRO A 367 -13.88 7.35 25.17
N THR A 368 -13.81 6.10 25.63
CA THR A 368 -13.78 5.75 27.06
C THR A 368 -12.37 5.56 27.58
N GLY A 369 -11.37 5.43 26.70
CA GLY A 369 -9.98 5.14 27.05
C GLY A 369 -9.70 3.72 27.52
N ASN A 370 -10.74 2.90 27.72
CA ASN A 370 -10.64 1.58 28.34
C ASN A 370 -9.89 0.58 27.47
N CYS A 371 -10.16 0.56 26.17
CA CYS A 371 -9.50 -0.26 25.16
C CYS A 371 -8.17 0.36 24.71
N THR A 372 -8.11 1.68 24.49
CA THR A 372 -6.91 2.37 23.97
C THR A 372 -5.71 2.37 24.91
N SER A 373 -5.96 2.26 26.22
CA SER A 373 -4.88 2.04 27.21
C SER A 373 -4.07 0.77 26.90
N CYS A 374 -4.74 -0.28 26.45
CA CYS A 374 -4.14 -1.58 26.17
C CYS A 374 -3.98 -1.88 24.67
N HIS A 375 -4.70 -1.25 23.75
CA HIS A 375 -4.74 -1.56 22.31
C HIS A 375 -5.22 -0.39 21.45
N THR A 376 -4.50 -0.02 20.40
CA THR A 376 -4.99 1.00 19.44
C THR A 376 -6.02 0.39 18.51
N LEU A 377 -7.18 1.02 18.31
CA LEU A 377 -8.10 0.61 17.25
C LEU A 377 -7.54 1.05 15.90
N THR A 378 -6.87 0.14 15.20
CA THR A 378 -6.18 0.49 13.95
C THR A 378 -7.16 0.88 12.87
N THR A 379 -8.33 0.25 12.79
CA THR A 379 -9.35 0.61 11.81
C THR A 379 -10.75 0.53 12.39
N GLN A 380 -11.63 1.37 11.85
CA GLN A 380 -13.05 1.32 12.11
C GLN A 380 -13.64 -0.07 11.77
N ILE A 381 -13.36 -0.57 10.56
CA ILE A 381 -13.96 -1.80 10.03
C ILE A 381 -13.52 -3.04 10.79
N THR A 382 -12.21 -3.21 11.03
CA THR A 382 -11.69 -4.32 11.82
C THR A 382 -12.24 -4.24 13.25
N GLY A 383 -12.29 -3.04 13.84
CA GLY A 383 -12.81 -2.87 15.19
C GLY A 383 -14.25 -3.34 15.39
N ARG A 384 -15.14 -3.21 14.38
CA ARG A 384 -16.57 -3.63 14.48
C ARG A 384 -16.73 -5.07 15.02
N ARG A 385 -15.90 -5.99 14.53
CA ARG A 385 -15.91 -7.41 14.95
C ARG A 385 -14.96 -7.69 16.09
N PHE A 386 -13.72 -7.20 15.97
CA PHE A 386 -12.66 -7.56 16.89
C PHE A 386 -12.88 -6.97 18.28
N ALA A 387 -13.39 -5.75 18.38
CA ALA A 387 -13.70 -5.16 19.68
C ALA A 387 -14.85 -5.92 20.34
N ALA A 388 -15.92 -6.23 19.59
CA ALA A 388 -17.07 -7.02 20.05
C ALA A 388 -16.63 -8.36 20.65
N ASP A 389 -15.82 -9.14 19.92
CA ASP A 389 -15.27 -10.42 20.40
C ASP A 389 -14.31 -10.25 21.57
N ALA A 390 -13.52 -9.18 21.59
CA ALA A 390 -12.58 -8.94 22.67
C ALA A 390 -13.27 -8.72 24.02
N VAL A 391 -14.35 -7.94 24.03
CA VAL A 391 -15.07 -7.57 25.26
C VAL A 391 -16.27 -8.48 25.55
N GLY A 392 -16.65 -9.35 24.62
CA GLY A 392 -17.75 -10.30 24.75
C GLY A 392 -19.12 -9.64 24.66
N TYR A 393 -19.26 -8.63 23.82
CA TYR A 393 -20.54 -7.98 23.51
C TYR A 393 -20.84 -8.09 22.02
N GLU A 394 -22.10 -8.30 21.68
CA GLU A 394 -22.53 -8.30 20.29
C GLU A 394 -22.31 -6.91 19.65
N PRO A 395 -21.96 -6.87 18.34
CA PRO A 395 -21.96 -5.63 17.56
C PRO A 395 -23.27 -4.87 17.73
N ALA A 396 -23.19 -3.55 17.97
CA ALA A 396 -24.37 -2.71 18.19
C ALA A 396 -24.19 -1.28 17.65
N VAL A 397 -25.29 -0.62 17.29
CA VAL A 397 -25.32 0.81 16.92
C VAL A 397 -26.54 1.44 17.56
N THR A 398 -26.38 2.56 18.26
CA THR A 398 -27.44 3.19 19.06
C THR A 398 -28.54 3.79 18.17
N SER A 399 -28.18 4.34 17.01
CA SER A 399 -29.12 4.95 16.06
C SER A 399 -28.65 4.70 14.63
N PRO A 400 -28.84 3.47 14.11
CA PRO A 400 -28.32 3.10 12.81
C PRO A 400 -29.11 3.77 11.68
N THR A 401 -28.40 4.19 10.65
CA THR A 401 -28.99 4.38 9.32
C THR A 401 -29.46 3.05 8.75
N TRP A 402 -30.32 3.08 7.70
CA TRP A 402 -30.79 1.85 7.05
C TRP A 402 -29.65 0.96 6.54
N VAL A 403 -28.61 1.57 5.98
CA VAL A 403 -27.42 0.84 5.48
C VAL A 403 -26.66 0.20 6.63
N GLN A 404 -26.40 0.95 7.72
CA GLN A 404 -25.74 0.40 8.91
C GLN A 404 -26.55 -0.72 9.55
N LEU A 405 -27.89 -0.67 9.50
CA LEU A 405 -28.73 -1.74 10.04
C LEU A 405 -28.53 -3.06 9.29
N LEU A 406 -28.42 -3.01 7.95
CA LEU A 406 -28.15 -4.18 7.13
C LEU A 406 -26.76 -4.74 7.40
N GLU A 407 -25.73 -3.88 7.38
CA GLU A 407 -24.35 -4.28 7.70
C GLU A 407 -24.23 -4.85 9.11
N LEU A 408 -24.90 -4.24 10.09
CA LEU A 408 -24.92 -4.71 11.47
C LEU A 408 -25.54 -6.11 11.59
N HIS A 409 -26.63 -6.37 10.86
CA HIS A 409 -27.27 -7.69 10.89
C HIS A 409 -26.39 -8.79 10.28
N GLU A 410 -25.72 -8.49 9.17
CA GLU A 410 -24.74 -9.40 8.58
C GLU A 410 -23.59 -9.67 9.55
N GLU A 411 -23.07 -8.62 10.20
CA GLU A 411 -21.98 -8.70 11.15
C GLU A 411 -22.34 -9.50 12.41
N GLN A 412 -23.55 -9.30 12.94
CA GLN A 412 -24.10 -10.10 14.04
C GLN A 412 -24.28 -11.58 13.67
N THR A 413 -24.69 -11.87 12.44
CA THR A 413 -24.83 -13.25 11.94
C THR A 413 -23.46 -13.93 11.91
N VAL A 414 -22.43 -13.24 11.43
CA VAL A 414 -21.06 -13.78 11.44
C VAL A 414 -20.53 -13.95 12.86
N TYR A 415 -20.77 -12.97 13.74
CA TYR A 415 -20.41 -13.06 15.16
C TYR A 415 -21.06 -14.27 15.84
N ALA A 416 -22.35 -14.51 15.63
CA ALA A 416 -23.04 -15.67 16.15
C ALA A 416 -22.45 -16.99 15.61
N GLY A 417 -22.04 -17.00 14.34
CA GLY A 417 -21.31 -18.12 13.74
C GLY A 417 -19.97 -18.40 14.43
N ILE A 418 -19.18 -17.36 14.71
CA ILE A 418 -17.92 -17.46 15.46
C ILE A 418 -18.17 -18.02 16.86
N GLU A 419 -19.14 -17.47 17.58
CA GLU A 419 -19.44 -17.89 18.96
C GLU A 419 -19.93 -19.34 19.03
N ALA A 420 -20.70 -19.81 18.05
CA ALA A 420 -21.14 -21.20 17.97
C ALA A 420 -19.98 -22.22 17.82
N HIS A 421 -18.84 -21.77 17.31
CA HIS A 421 -17.61 -22.58 17.14
C HIS A 421 -16.64 -22.44 18.31
N ARG A 422 -16.97 -21.67 19.34
CA ARG A 422 -16.18 -21.53 20.56
C ARG A 422 -16.45 -22.71 21.51
N THR A 423 -15.42 -23.21 22.20
CA THR A 423 -15.60 -24.28 23.21
C THR A 423 -16.32 -23.76 24.45
N ASP A 424 -17.02 -24.65 25.14
CA ASP A 424 -17.68 -24.32 26.42
C ASP A 424 -16.64 -23.93 27.49
N TRP A 425 -15.45 -24.53 27.43
CA TRP A 425 -14.32 -24.17 28.29
C TRP A 425 -13.92 -22.70 28.11
N ALA A 426 -13.81 -22.23 26.86
CA ALA A 426 -13.38 -20.86 26.58
C ALA A 426 -14.38 -19.80 27.07
N ILE A 427 -15.68 -20.13 27.14
CA ILE A 427 -16.77 -19.22 27.59
C ILE A 427 -16.94 -19.26 29.13
N GLY A 428 -16.54 -20.35 29.78
CA GLY A 428 -16.71 -20.56 31.22
C GLY A 428 -15.92 -19.59 32.11
N SER A 429 -16.20 -19.62 33.42
CA SER A 429 -15.57 -18.74 34.42
C SER A 429 -14.05 -18.91 34.58
N SER A 430 -13.50 -20.02 34.09
CA SER A 430 -12.07 -20.32 34.02
C SER A 430 -11.48 -20.20 32.61
N GLY A 431 -12.31 -19.80 31.62
CA GLY A 431 -11.97 -19.73 30.21
C GLY A 431 -11.22 -18.46 29.83
N ILE A 432 -11.15 -18.21 28.54
CA ILE A 432 -10.40 -17.09 27.95
C ILE A 432 -11.29 -15.98 27.37
N HIS A 433 -12.60 -16.17 27.23
CA HIS A 433 -13.52 -15.19 26.63
C HIS A 433 -14.43 -14.55 27.70
N PRO A 434 -14.64 -13.22 27.68
CA PRO A 434 -13.95 -12.25 26.85
C PRO A 434 -12.46 -12.19 27.20
N TRP A 435 -11.64 -12.00 26.18
CA TRP A 435 -10.20 -12.05 26.34
C TRP A 435 -9.55 -10.69 26.59
N MET A 436 -10.36 -9.62 26.59
CA MET A 436 -9.95 -8.29 27.00
C MET A 436 -10.83 -7.76 28.13
N VAL A 437 -10.18 -7.37 29.22
CA VAL A 437 -10.78 -6.60 30.30
C VAL A 437 -10.21 -5.17 30.30
N PRO A 438 -11.03 -4.14 30.60
CA PRO A 438 -10.58 -2.75 30.70
C PRO A 438 -9.27 -2.61 31.50
N GLY A 439 -8.29 -1.88 30.96
CA GLY A 439 -7.03 -1.53 31.66
C GLY A 439 -6.03 -2.67 31.90
N SER A 440 -6.38 -3.91 31.61
CA SER A 440 -5.54 -5.10 31.87
C SER A 440 -5.25 -5.94 30.61
N GLY A 441 -5.91 -5.61 29.49
CA GLY A 441 -5.64 -6.25 28.20
C GLY A 441 -5.92 -7.76 28.27
N ASN A 442 -4.94 -8.57 27.88
CA ASN A 442 -5.02 -10.04 27.91
C ASN A 442 -4.83 -10.65 29.31
N ASP A 443 -4.61 -9.85 30.37
CA ASP A 443 -4.38 -10.35 31.72
C ASP A 443 -5.70 -10.60 32.47
N LEU A 444 -6.15 -11.85 32.37
CA LEU A 444 -7.35 -12.36 33.05
C LEU A 444 -7.14 -12.61 34.56
N SER A 445 -5.94 -12.36 35.10
CA SER A 445 -5.68 -12.50 36.55
C SER A 445 -6.10 -11.26 37.35
N SER A 446 -6.26 -10.12 36.67
CA SER A 446 -6.77 -8.91 37.31
C SER A 446 -8.28 -9.02 37.50
N GLY A 447 -8.78 -8.74 38.71
CA GLY A 447 -10.21 -8.70 39.02
C GLY A 447 -10.93 -7.48 38.44
N THR A 448 -10.45 -6.94 37.32
CA THR A 448 -10.95 -5.71 36.72
C THR A 448 -12.33 -5.98 36.11
N PRO A 449 -13.34 -5.11 36.34
CA PRO A 449 -14.67 -5.34 35.82
C PRO A 449 -14.68 -5.29 34.28
N ARG A 450 -15.56 -6.08 33.66
CA ARG A 450 -15.81 -6.01 32.21
C ARG A 450 -16.23 -4.59 31.81
N LEU A 451 -16.01 -4.25 30.54
CA LEU A 451 -16.47 -2.99 29.96
C LEU A 451 -17.98 -2.83 30.23
N SER A 452 -18.44 -1.64 30.61
CA SER A 452 -19.88 -1.44 30.83
C SER A 452 -20.63 -1.48 29.50
N LEU A 453 -21.92 -1.84 29.51
CA LEU A 453 -22.74 -1.82 28.28
C LEU A 453 -22.84 -0.41 27.68
N GLU A 454 -22.83 0.62 28.52
CA GLU A 454 -22.83 2.02 28.07
C GLU A 454 -21.52 2.38 27.35
N ASP A 455 -20.39 2.00 27.92
CA ASP A 455 -19.07 2.24 27.33
C ASP A 455 -18.87 1.44 26.04
N TRP A 456 -19.36 0.19 26.02
CA TRP A 456 -19.42 -0.61 24.80
C TRP A 456 -20.21 0.10 23.70
N ARG A 457 -21.40 0.64 24.01
CA ARG A 457 -22.21 1.36 23.02
C ARG A 457 -21.50 2.58 22.46
N LYS A 458 -20.84 3.38 23.31
CA LYS A 458 -20.03 4.54 22.86
C LYS A 458 -18.92 4.12 21.91
N LEU A 459 -18.16 3.09 22.28
CA LEU A 459 -17.10 2.55 21.44
C LEU A 459 -17.65 1.98 20.12
N SER A 460 -18.72 1.19 20.20
CA SER A 460 -19.35 0.57 19.04
C SER A 460 -19.89 1.63 18.07
N ASP A 461 -20.56 2.68 18.55
CA ASP A 461 -20.99 3.80 17.70
C ASP A 461 -19.82 4.44 16.95
N CYS A 462 -18.65 4.59 17.59
CA CYS A 462 -17.44 5.04 16.90
C CYS A 462 -16.94 4.04 15.83
N LEU A 463 -16.95 2.75 16.14
CA LEU A 463 -16.57 1.67 15.20
C LEU A 463 -17.52 1.53 14.01
N TRP A 464 -18.74 2.06 14.12
CA TRP A 464 -19.74 2.03 13.05
C TRP A 464 -19.90 3.38 12.34
N GLY A 465 -19.13 4.40 12.73
CA GLY A 465 -19.20 5.74 12.13
C GLY A 465 -20.44 6.52 12.56
N ALA A 466 -21.12 6.07 13.62
CA ALA A 466 -22.29 6.71 14.21
C ALA A 466 -21.92 7.66 15.36
N GLY A 467 -20.69 7.59 15.88
CA GLY A 467 -20.19 8.51 16.91
C GLY A 467 -19.68 9.85 16.36
N GLY A 468 -19.46 10.81 17.26
CA GLY A 468 -19.08 12.19 16.98
C GLY A 468 -17.57 12.47 17.07
N PRO A 469 -17.17 13.73 17.37
CA PRO A 469 -15.78 14.14 17.50
C PRO A 469 -14.95 13.35 18.53
N GLU A 470 -15.60 12.78 19.55
CA GLU A 470 -15.00 11.94 20.58
C GLU A 470 -14.32 10.68 20.02
N CYS A 471 -14.70 10.25 18.81
CA CYS A 471 -14.13 9.08 18.16
C CYS A 471 -12.77 9.35 17.49
N GLY A 472 -12.31 10.61 17.45
CA GLY A 472 -10.97 10.96 16.96
C GLY A 472 -10.65 10.46 15.55
N TYR A 473 -11.64 10.37 14.65
CA TYR A 473 -11.46 9.78 13.32
C TYR A 473 -10.32 10.41 12.53
N ARG A 474 -9.34 9.60 12.10
CA ARG A 474 -8.27 10.04 11.19
C ARG A 474 -8.18 9.11 9.99
N PRO A 475 -7.88 9.63 8.78
CA PRO A 475 -7.63 8.80 7.62
C PRO A 475 -6.61 7.71 7.92
N LEU A 476 -6.95 6.48 7.58
CA LEU A 476 -6.09 5.32 7.79
C LEU A 476 -4.99 5.21 6.74
N TYR A 477 -5.34 5.61 5.51
CA TYR A 477 -4.45 5.59 4.36
C TYR A 477 -3.69 6.91 4.24
N THR A 478 -2.35 6.85 4.21
CA THR A 478 -1.53 8.01 3.85
C THR A 478 -1.15 8.04 2.40
N ARG A 479 -1.15 9.26 1.85
CA ARG A 479 -0.58 9.52 0.54
C ARG A 479 0.93 9.26 0.55
N CYS A 480 1.40 8.83 -0.60
CA CYS A 480 2.80 8.79 -0.97
C CYS A 480 3.53 10.12 -0.69
N PRO A 481 4.63 10.12 0.08
CA PRO A 481 5.40 11.34 0.30
C PRO A 481 6.14 11.74 -0.98
N ALA A 482 6.16 13.05 -1.24
CA ALA A 482 7.06 13.63 -2.21
C ALA A 482 8.52 13.25 -1.89
N PRO A 483 9.37 13.04 -2.91
CA PRO A 483 10.81 13.00 -2.70
C PRO A 483 11.28 14.26 -1.98
N GLU A 484 12.30 14.13 -1.13
CA GLU A 484 12.94 15.24 -0.41
C GLU A 484 12.03 15.94 0.60
N ALA A 485 10.90 15.30 0.96
CA ALA A 485 10.11 15.72 2.11
C ALA A 485 10.95 15.62 3.39
N GLN A 486 10.64 16.46 4.38
CA GLN A 486 11.30 16.44 5.69
C GLN A 486 11.29 15.01 6.28
N ASP A 487 12.41 14.63 6.91
CA ASP A 487 12.63 13.33 7.56
C ASP A 487 12.66 12.08 6.65
N GLU A 488 12.52 12.24 5.33
CA GLU A 488 12.60 11.12 4.38
C GLU A 488 14.04 10.64 4.15
N GLY A 489 15.01 11.58 4.21
CA GLY A 489 16.44 11.33 4.01
C GLY A 489 16.86 11.19 2.55
N SER A 490 15.97 11.43 1.60
CA SER A 490 16.29 11.49 0.16
C SER A 490 16.58 12.92 -0.27
N SER A 491 17.51 13.07 -1.21
CA SER A 491 17.97 14.38 -1.66
C SER A 491 18.64 14.30 -3.04
N LEU A 492 18.38 15.30 -3.87
CA LEU A 492 19.19 15.63 -5.05
C LEU A 492 20.36 16.52 -4.62
N ALA A 493 21.55 16.25 -5.16
CA ALA A 493 22.75 17.05 -4.91
C ALA A 493 23.66 17.10 -6.14
N ASP A 494 24.69 17.93 -6.06
CA ASP A 494 25.80 17.99 -7.04
C ASP A 494 25.33 18.20 -8.48
N ALA A 495 24.25 18.96 -8.68
CA ALA A 495 23.75 19.27 -10.00
C ALA A 495 24.73 20.17 -10.75
N GLU A 496 25.21 19.71 -11.90
CA GLU A 496 26.14 20.42 -12.76
C GLU A 496 25.70 20.33 -14.23
N ILE A 497 26.14 21.30 -15.03
CA ILE A 497 25.95 21.30 -16.48
C ILE A 497 27.29 21.62 -17.15
N ARG A 498 27.70 20.75 -18.09
CA ARG A 498 28.95 20.87 -18.84
C ARG A 498 28.66 21.02 -20.32
N VAL A 499 29.27 22.02 -20.95
CA VAL A 499 29.19 22.22 -22.41
C VAL A 499 30.29 21.38 -23.07
N LEU A 500 29.89 20.44 -23.91
CA LEU A 500 30.76 19.56 -24.67
C LEU A 500 30.70 19.90 -26.17
N PRO A 501 31.74 19.58 -26.95
CA PRO A 501 31.74 19.78 -28.40
C PRO A 501 30.63 18.99 -29.11
N PRO A 502 30.29 19.34 -30.37
CA PRO A 502 29.28 18.61 -31.13
C PRO A 502 29.67 17.13 -31.30
N PRO A 503 28.72 16.19 -31.24
CA PRO A 503 28.95 14.82 -31.65
C PRO A 503 29.35 14.74 -33.13
N PRO A 504 30.10 13.70 -33.55
CA PRO A 504 30.38 13.48 -34.96
C PRO A 504 29.08 13.40 -35.78
N GLY A 505 29.00 14.21 -36.84
CA GLY A 505 27.83 14.25 -37.75
C GLY A 505 26.76 15.28 -37.40
N GLU A 506 26.89 16.03 -36.31
CA GLU A 506 26.02 17.16 -35.97
C GLU A 506 26.54 18.49 -36.53
N ASP A 507 25.67 19.50 -36.58
CA ASP A 507 26.04 20.87 -36.98
C ASP A 507 27.14 21.44 -36.06
N VAL A 508 28.08 22.19 -36.63
CA VAL A 508 29.19 22.85 -35.91
C VAL A 508 28.69 23.85 -34.86
N ARG A 509 27.46 24.35 -34.98
CA ARG A 509 26.80 25.23 -34.00
C ARG A 509 26.10 24.48 -32.87
N THR A 510 25.93 23.17 -32.99
CA THR A 510 25.36 22.33 -31.94
C THR A 510 26.41 22.05 -30.87
N ARG A 511 26.00 22.02 -29.61
CA ARG A 511 26.80 21.56 -28.47
C ARG A 511 26.02 20.51 -27.71
N VAL A 512 26.73 19.63 -27.00
CA VAL A 512 26.08 18.73 -26.05
C VAL A 512 26.15 19.36 -24.67
N LEU A 513 25.00 19.57 -24.06
CA LEU A 513 24.88 19.96 -22.67
C LEU A 513 24.74 18.68 -21.85
N ARG A 514 25.83 18.29 -21.18
CA ARG A 514 25.81 17.17 -20.25
C ARG A 514 25.38 17.66 -18.89
N LEU A 515 24.20 17.23 -18.46
CA LEU A 515 23.69 17.46 -17.12
C LEU A 515 24.00 16.24 -16.28
N SER A 516 24.57 16.45 -15.10
CA SER A 516 24.82 15.40 -14.12
C SER A 516 24.39 15.86 -12.74
N TRP A 517 23.89 14.92 -11.94
CA TRP A 517 23.57 15.15 -10.53
C TRP A 517 23.65 13.82 -9.78
N THR A 518 23.61 13.88 -8.46
CA THR A 518 23.43 12.71 -7.61
C THR A 518 22.06 12.73 -6.96
N PHE A 519 21.46 11.56 -6.77
CA PHE A 519 20.23 11.43 -5.98
C PHE A 519 20.34 10.24 -5.02
N ARG A 520 20.05 10.49 -3.75
CA ARG A 520 19.96 9.45 -2.72
C ARG A 520 18.50 9.06 -2.52
N ASN A 521 18.12 7.83 -2.86
CA ASN A 521 16.82 7.28 -2.49
C ASN A 521 16.97 6.48 -1.19
N SER A 522 16.58 7.04 -0.05
CA SER A 522 16.72 6.36 1.26
C SER A 522 15.40 6.12 2.01
N TYR A 523 14.27 6.43 1.37
CA TYR A 523 12.97 6.24 1.99
C TYR A 523 12.72 4.78 2.37
N GLY A 524 12.26 4.56 3.60
CA GLY A 524 12.09 3.22 4.15
C GLY A 524 13.40 2.43 4.37
N GLY A 525 14.56 2.98 3.97
CA GLY A 525 15.87 2.33 4.07
C GLY A 525 15.99 1.04 3.28
N VAL A 526 15.56 1.05 2.01
CA VAL A 526 15.62 -0.10 1.09
C VAL A 526 16.70 0.15 0.02
N PRO A 527 17.84 -0.56 0.05
CA PRO A 527 18.95 -0.32 -0.89
C PRO A 527 18.60 -0.53 -2.38
N GLU A 528 17.66 -1.43 -2.65
CA GLU A 528 17.19 -1.80 -3.99
C GLU A 528 16.00 -0.95 -4.46
N ARG A 529 15.62 0.09 -3.71
CA ARG A 529 14.45 0.90 -4.03
C ARG A 529 14.62 1.66 -5.35
N ASP A 530 13.62 1.54 -6.22
CA ASP A 530 13.60 2.08 -7.58
C ASP A 530 12.28 2.75 -7.94
N ASP A 531 11.74 3.55 -7.03
CA ASP A 531 10.49 4.29 -7.22
C ASP A 531 10.70 5.77 -7.60
N ILE A 532 11.93 6.21 -7.90
CA ILE A 532 12.25 7.61 -8.18
C ILE A 532 12.72 7.82 -9.62
N ARG A 533 12.16 8.82 -10.31
CA ARG A 533 12.72 9.37 -11.55
C ARG A 533 12.79 10.89 -11.46
N ILE A 534 13.56 11.49 -12.34
CA ILE A 534 13.69 12.96 -12.43
C ILE A 534 13.07 13.42 -13.74
N ASN A 535 12.14 14.37 -13.66
CA ASN A 535 11.69 15.11 -14.83
C ASN A 535 12.62 16.30 -15.06
N VAL A 536 12.84 16.65 -16.32
CA VAL A 536 13.71 17.76 -16.72
C VAL A 536 12.91 18.73 -17.57
N ALA A 537 12.81 19.99 -17.15
CA ALA A 537 12.26 21.06 -17.99
C ALA A 537 13.36 21.99 -18.47
N VAL A 538 13.29 22.36 -19.74
CA VAL A 538 14.33 23.09 -20.45
C VAL A 538 13.71 24.28 -21.17
N SER A 539 14.29 25.46 -21.00
CA SER A 539 14.06 26.60 -21.87
C SER A 539 15.39 27.15 -22.38
N ALA A 540 15.36 27.78 -23.55
CA ALA A 540 16.53 28.43 -24.12
C ALA A 540 16.21 29.88 -24.48
N GLY A 541 17.22 30.74 -24.46
CA GLY A 541 17.07 32.16 -24.74
C GLY A 541 18.39 32.83 -25.05
N THR A 542 18.36 34.15 -25.19
CA THR A 542 19.57 34.94 -25.42
C THR A 542 20.43 35.02 -24.15
N ILE A 543 21.76 35.00 -24.31
CA ILE A 543 22.68 35.30 -23.21
C ILE A 543 22.59 36.81 -22.93
N PRO A 544 22.30 37.23 -21.69
CA PRO A 544 22.30 38.65 -21.32
C PRO A 544 23.66 39.28 -21.59
N ALA A 545 23.67 40.49 -22.15
CA ALA A 545 24.91 41.18 -22.53
C ALA A 545 25.86 41.45 -21.34
N ASN A 546 25.32 41.53 -20.12
CA ASN A 546 26.08 41.71 -18.89
C ASN A 546 26.56 40.38 -18.26
N GLY A 547 26.11 39.23 -18.78
CA GLY A 547 26.47 37.91 -18.26
C GLY A 547 25.86 37.57 -16.90
N ASP A 548 24.89 38.35 -16.42
CA ASP A 548 24.28 38.12 -15.10
C ASP A 548 23.66 36.71 -15.01
N PRO A 549 23.73 36.04 -13.85
CA PRO A 549 23.04 34.77 -13.64
C PRO A 549 21.51 34.96 -13.77
N PRO A 550 20.77 33.93 -14.21
CA PRO A 550 19.33 34.01 -14.36
C PRO A 550 18.62 34.18 -13.01
N GLN A 551 17.49 34.89 -13.01
CA GLN A 551 16.64 34.98 -11.83
C GLN A 551 15.76 33.73 -11.71
N SER A 552 15.36 33.36 -10.48
CA SER A 552 14.55 32.15 -10.23
C SER A 552 13.26 32.08 -11.06
N GLY A 553 12.65 33.22 -11.38
CA GLY A 553 11.42 33.29 -12.18
C GLY A 553 11.64 33.17 -13.70
N GLU A 554 12.89 33.18 -14.18
CA GLU A 554 13.22 33.00 -15.60
C GLU A 554 13.31 31.52 -16.00
N TYR A 555 13.58 30.65 -15.04
CA TYR A 555 13.59 29.20 -15.25
C TYR A 555 12.20 28.68 -15.61
N PRO A 556 12.10 27.51 -16.29
CA PRO A 556 10.83 26.79 -16.40
C PRO A 556 10.13 26.70 -15.04
N SER A 557 8.81 26.84 -15.00
CA SER A 557 8.07 26.80 -13.73
C SER A 557 8.03 25.37 -13.16
N ILE A 558 7.69 25.25 -11.87
CA ILE A 558 7.53 23.94 -11.25
C ILE A 558 6.40 23.13 -11.90
N GLU A 559 5.31 23.78 -12.31
CA GLU A 559 4.17 23.15 -13.01
C GLU A 559 4.58 22.61 -14.39
N GLN A 560 5.38 23.39 -15.14
CA GLN A 560 5.94 22.94 -16.42
C GLN A 560 6.84 21.71 -16.23
N ALA A 561 7.66 21.70 -15.18
CA ALA A 561 8.56 20.57 -14.89
C ALA A 561 7.84 19.34 -14.31
N LYS A 562 6.74 19.53 -13.57
CA LYS A 562 5.83 18.44 -13.16
C LYS A 562 5.15 17.78 -14.38
N GLY A 563 5.07 18.48 -15.51
CA GLY A 563 4.47 17.98 -16.74
C GLY A 563 2.95 18.18 -16.78
N ILE A 564 2.45 19.26 -16.16
CA ILE A 564 1.03 19.62 -16.23
C ILE A 564 0.72 20.14 -17.63
N SER A 565 -0.31 19.58 -18.28
CA SER A 565 -0.76 19.96 -19.63
C SER A 565 0.31 19.82 -20.72
N VAL A 566 1.10 18.75 -20.68
CA VAL A 566 2.12 18.45 -21.70
C VAL A 566 1.50 18.01 -23.02
N GLU A 567 1.99 18.56 -24.12
CA GLU A 567 1.74 18.06 -25.47
C GLU A 567 2.90 17.16 -25.90
N ALA A 568 2.60 15.92 -26.31
CA ALA A 568 3.62 14.96 -26.72
C ALA A 568 4.27 15.39 -28.05
N ILE A 569 5.60 15.35 -28.11
CA ILE A 569 6.36 15.62 -29.34
C ILE A 569 6.87 14.31 -29.92
N SER A 570 7.77 13.63 -29.20
CA SER A 570 8.31 12.32 -29.60
C SER A 570 9.03 11.66 -28.42
N GLY A 571 8.86 10.34 -28.29
CA GLY A 571 9.53 9.56 -27.25
C GLY A 571 9.21 10.09 -25.84
N PRO A 572 10.22 10.30 -24.96
CA PRO A 572 10.04 10.81 -23.61
C PRO A 572 9.91 12.35 -23.55
N VAL A 573 9.84 13.02 -24.70
CA VAL A 573 9.89 14.49 -24.81
C VAL A 573 8.53 15.05 -25.23
N GLY A 574 8.10 16.10 -24.54
CA GLY A 574 6.93 16.91 -24.86
C GLY A 574 7.19 18.40 -24.67
N SER A 575 6.18 19.22 -24.93
CA SER A 575 6.16 20.66 -24.65
C SER A 575 5.22 20.96 -23.48
N ALA A 576 5.65 21.84 -22.58
CA ALA A 576 4.87 22.34 -21.45
C ALA A 576 4.91 23.87 -21.46
N GLY A 577 3.91 24.50 -22.10
CA GLY A 577 3.94 25.94 -22.37
C GLY A 577 5.13 26.32 -23.26
N SER A 578 5.97 27.26 -22.80
CA SER A 578 7.17 27.71 -23.53
C SER A 578 8.41 26.85 -23.29
N SER A 579 8.31 25.76 -22.54
CA SER A 579 9.44 24.92 -22.13
C SER A 579 9.32 23.53 -22.76
N LEU A 580 10.45 22.93 -23.08
CA LEU A 580 10.51 21.50 -23.41
C LEU A 580 10.57 20.69 -22.11
N TRP A 581 9.95 19.53 -22.11
CA TRP A 581 9.81 18.66 -20.95
C TRP A 581 10.25 17.25 -21.31
N ILE A 582 11.08 16.65 -20.45
CA ILE A 582 11.63 15.31 -20.62
C ILE A 582 11.22 14.49 -19.39
N GLU A 583 10.54 13.37 -19.63
CA GLU A 583 10.01 12.53 -18.57
C GLU A 583 10.97 11.40 -18.15
N ASN A 584 10.92 11.04 -16.87
CA ASN A 584 11.37 9.76 -16.34
C ASN A 584 12.86 9.46 -16.54
N VAL A 585 13.74 10.42 -16.28
CA VAL A 585 15.19 10.20 -16.27
C VAL A 585 15.56 9.31 -15.08
N SER A 586 16.17 8.16 -15.37
CA SER A 586 16.74 7.21 -14.41
C SER A 586 18.25 7.40 -14.24
N PHE A 587 18.84 6.71 -13.26
CA PHE A 587 20.26 6.81 -12.96
C PHE A 587 21.13 6.08 -13.99
N ALA A 588 22.37 6.53 -14.13
CA ALA A 588 23.33 6.00 -15.08
C ALA A 588 23.63 4.51 -14.80
N GLY A 589 23.64 3.70 -15.86
CA GLY A 589 23.89 2.25 -15.76
C GLY A 589 22.67 1.41 -15.36
N HIS A 590 21.55 2.02 -14.99
CA HIS A 590 20.30 1.28 -14.82
C HIS A 590 19.71 0.96 -16.18
N LYS A 591 19.59 -0.34 -16.51
CA LYS A 591 18.96 -0.76 -17.75
C LYS A 591 17.44 -0.85 -17.56
N LYS A 592 16.72 -0.60 -18.63
CA LYS A 592 15.27 -0.78 -18.64
C LYS A 592 14.93 -2.25 -18.28
N TRP A 593 14.00 -2.45 -17.35
CA TRP A 593 13.56 -3.79 -16.91
C TRP A 593 14.68 -4.66 -16.31
N SER A 594 15.63 -4.07 -15.58
CA SER A 594 16.62 -4.80 -14.78
C SER A 594 16.51 -4.42 -13.32
N ASP A 595 16.87 -5.33 -12.41
CA ASP A 595 16.93 -5.00 -10.98
C ASP A 595 18.10 -4.04 -10.74
N PRO A 596 17.91 -2.96 -9.95
CA PRO A 596 19.00 -2.05 -9.61
C PRO A 596 20.02 -2.76 -8.71
N ALA A 597 21.31 -2.51 -8.93
CA ALA A 597 22.34 -2.95 -7.98
C ALA A 597 22.11 -2.26 -6.62
N PRO A 598 22.04 -2.97 -5.48
CA PRO A 598 21.73 -2.39 -4.17
C PRO A 598 22.65 -1.21 -3.80
N SER A 599 22.10 -0.09 -3.30
CA SER A 599 22.90 1.06 -2.82
C SER A 599 22.14 1.91 -1.80
N MET A 600 22.83 2.30 -0.73
CA MET A 600 22.38 3.35 0.22
C MET A 600 23.07 4.71 -0.02
N SER A 601 24.04 4.74 -0.94
CA SER A 601 24.77 5.93 -1.37
C SER A 601 24.03 6.63 -2.52
N PRO A 602 24.20 7.95 -2.68
CA PRO A 602 23.66 8.68 -3.83
C PRO A 602 24.09 8.02 -5.15
N ARG A 603 23.13 7.86 -6.08
CA ARG A 603 23.39 7.37 -7.44
C ARG A 603 23.59 8.54 -8.37
N THR A 604 24.47 8.37 -9.35
CA THR A 604 24.70 9.36 -10.40
C THR A 604 23.63 9.26 -11.47
N PHE A 605 23.04 10.40 -11.81
CA PHE A 605 22.16 10.59 -12.96
C PHE A 605 22.89 11.44 -13.98
N GLN A 606 22.59 11.20 -15.25
CA GLN A 606 23.16 11.98 -16.35
C GLN A 606 22.18 12.00 -17.52
N ILE A 607 22.06 13.15 -18.16
CA ILE A 607 21.36 13.31 -19.43
C ILE A 607 22.12 14.29 -20.33
N ASP A 608 22.24 13.94 -21.59
CA ASP A 608 22.84 14.78 -22.62
C ASP A 608 21.72 15.48 -23.43
N LEU A 609 21.75 16.81 -23.48
CA LEU A 609 20.76 17.65 -24.16
C LEU A 609 21.40 18.44 -25.31
N PRO A 610 20.70 18.72 -26.41
CA PRO A 610 21.20 19.62 -27.44
C PRO A 610 21.21 21.07 -26.94
N GLY A 611 22.33 21.75 -27.15
CA GLY A 611 22.49 23.18 -26.94
C GLY A 611 22.93 23.87 -28.23
N GLU A 612 22.69 25.17 -28.30
CA GLU A 612 23.04 26.01 -29.47
C GLU A 612 24.05 27.08 -29.08
N CYS A 613 24.99 27.36 -29.97
CA CYS A 613 25.91 28.48 -29.81
C CYS A 613 25.20 29.82 -29.57
N ASN A 614 25.77 30.62 -28.68
CA ASN A 614 25.31 31.94 -28.25
C ASN A 614 23.91 31.95 -27.62
N ARG A 615 23.50 30.81 -27.05
CA ARG A 615 22.27 30.67 -26.29
C ARG A 615 22.55 30.35 -24.83
N ARG A 616 21.65 30.83 -23.98
CA ARG A 616 21.53 30.43 -22.59
C ARG A 616 20.47 29.33 -22.49
N THR A 617 20.80 28.24 -21.83
CA THR A 617 19.85 27.16 -21.52
C THR A 617 19.58 27.15 -20.02
N LEU A 618 18.31 27.22 -19.65
CA LEU A 618 17.82 27.16 -18.28
C LEU A 618 17.17 25.80 -18.06
N VAL A 619 17.52 25.15 -16.96
CA VAL A 619 17.01 23.82 -16.64
C VAL A 619 16.50 23.76 -15.21
N ARG A 620 15.35 23.12 -15.07
CA ARG A 620 14.76 22.73 -13.78
C ARG A 620 14.69 21.21 -13.70
N LEU A 621 15.27 20.65 -12.65
CA LEU A 621 15.18 19.23 -12.30
C LEU A 621 14.08 19.03 -11.26
N VAL A 622 13.19 18.08 -11.47
CA VAL A 622 12.12 17.75 -10.50
C VAL A 622 12.12 16.27 -10.21
N PRO A 623 12.62 15.87 -9.02
CA PRO A 623 12.44 14.52 -8.52
C PRO A 623 10.96 14.15 -8.39
N LYS A 624 10.61 12.94 -8.83
CA LYS A 624 9.27 12.36 -8.82
C LYS A 624 9.34 10.97 -8.21
N ARG A 625 8.50 10.69 -7.22
CA ARG A 625 8.24 9.35 -6.69
C ARG A 625 7.03 8.75 -7.38
N PHE A 626 7.17 7.54 -7.88
CA PHE A 626 6.06 6.71 -8.30
C PHE A 626 5.36 6.15 -7.07
N CYS A 627 4.07 6.43 -6.98
CA CYS A 627 3.32 6.14 -5.78
C CYS A 627 2.69 4.75 -5.80
N PHE A 628 2.46 4.20 -6.99
CA PHE A 628 1.80 2.91 -7.20
C PHE A 628 0.48 2.80 -6.42
N ASP A 629 -0.21 3.93 -6.33
CA ASP A 629 -1.51 4.11 -5.72
C ASP A 629 -2.35 5.06 -6.59
N GLN A 630 -3.53 5.45 -6.10
CA GLN A 630 -4.43 6.38 -6.80
C GLN A 630 -3.83 7.77 -7.06
N SER A 631 -2.79 8.19 -6.34
CA SER A 631 -2.11 9.46 -6.59
C SER A 631 -1.16 9.42 -7.78
N GLN A 632 -0.85 8.23 -8.30
CA GLN A 632 0.10 7.94 -9.39
C GLN A 632 1.55 8.34 -9.08
N ALA A 633 1.82 9.61 -8.78
CA ALA A 633 3.13 10.13 -8.45
C ALA A 633 3.09 11.35 -7.51
N ALA A 634 4.16 11.54 -6.74
CA ALA A 634 4.40 12.70 -5.90
C ALA A 634 5.70 13.39 -6.33
N PHE A 635 5.72 14.72 -6.36
CA PHE A 635 6.83 15.51 -6.87
C PHE A 635 7.49 16.29 -5.74
N SER A 636 8.81 16.42 -5.81
CA SER A 636 9.54 17.33 -4.92
C SER A 636 9.08 18.76 -5.14
N GLU A 637 8.99 19.52 -4.05
CA GLU A 637 8.75 20.97 -4.09
C GLU A 637 10.07 21.76 -4.01
N ALA A 638 11.23 21.09 -3.94
CA ALA A 638 12.53 21.73 -3.92
C ALA A 638 12.93 22.27 -5.31
N ASP A 639 13.52 23.46 -5.33
CA ASP A 639 14.03 24.11 -6.53
C ASP A 639 15.44 23.62 -6.86
N HIS A 640 15.57 22.82 -7.92
CA HIS A 640 16.87 22.40 -8.47
C HIS A 640 17.09 23.05 -9.83
N LEU A 641 17.71 24.23 -9.82
CA LEU A 641 17.86 25.12 -10.98
C LEU A 641 19.32 25.18 -11.41
N ILE A 642 19.58 24.88 -12.68
CA ILE A 642 20.92 24.96 -13.28
C ILE A 642 20.84 25.61 -14.65
N TYR A 643 21.89 26.33 -15.06
CA TYR A 643 21.94 26.99 -16.36
C TYR A 643 23.32 26.86 -17.00
N ALA A 644 23.35 26.92 -18.32
CA ALA A 644 24.58 27.02 -19.09
C ALA A 644 24.49 28.14 -20.14
N ASP A 645 25.57 28.90 -20.25
CA ASP A 645 25.80 29.80 -21.37
C ASP A 645 26.70 29.12 -22.39
N VAL A 646 26.18 28.87 -23.58
CA VAL A 646 26.91 28.19 -24.65
C VAL A 646 27.58 29.24 -25.51
N GLN A 647 28.85 29.52 -25.25
CA GLN A 647 29.64 30.41 -26.10
C GLN A 647 30.44 29.60 -27.11
N CYS A 648 30.31 29.96 -28.39
CA CYS A 648 31.14 29.40 -29.45
C CYS A 648 31.88 30.53 -30.14
N GLY A 649 33.19 30.36 -30.36
CA GLY A 649 33.92 31.25 -31.24
C GLY A 649 33.32 31.27 -32.64
N GLU A 650 33.58 32.33 -33.41
CA GLU A 650 33.22 32.34 -34.82
C GLU A 650 33.84 31.11 -35.52
N PRO A 651 33.09 30.40 -36.38
CA PRO A 651 33.68 29.37 -37.22
C PRO A 651 34.80 30.03 -38.05
N GLN A 652 36.03 29.58 -37.85
CA GLN A 652 37.15 29.93 -38.72
C GLN A 652 37.01 29.25 -40.08
#